data_AF-A0A7Z9E485-F1
#
_entry.id   AF-A0A7Z9E485-F1
#
_cell.length_a   1.000
_cell.length_b   1.000
_cell.length_c   1.000
_cell.angle_alpha   90.00
_cell.angle_beta   90.00
_cell.angle_gamma   90.00
#
_symmetry.space_group_name_H-M   'P 1'
#
loop_
_entity.id
_entity.type
_entity.pdbx_description
1 polymer ?
#
loop_
_entity_poly.entity_id
_entity_poly.type
_entity_poly.pdbx_seq_one_letter_code
_entity_poly.pdbx_strand_id
1 'polypeptide(L)'
;MSVNRRDFLFFLGAGFTTLAVGSCQNSSKLPKIFSSPEPKFPESLPFQPIKGPLPNALDGIKAQTSKSVIPVSDNSLSEQIQAYSTYEVIDDLVLPEGFTYDVIATWGDKVGNSRFGYNNDYVSFIATGEDQGFLTVNFEYISAALWLETYQQIIGKPLPVKNLQSSEPKQTINAFELPQKDPLRRDILKLSQEGLTDLGIGVISVERQADGRWVRTYSTTDRMITGLSGWKNKQYLKATGPAVAVFTKKGQGYNDQLGSKIIGTFANCAGGTTPWGTVLSAEENFQSQVTEAVYPDGTTYPPRETPFLLEKMEGLGNVFGLAGNKYGWIVEVDPTNPKDYGTKHTWLGRYRHEAVGIRVEFGQPLAFYSGCDRRSGHLYKFVSKGKVKNPQDKKNSQLLADGILYAAKFNSDGTGQWIPLKADTAINPDQPDVHAGGVIALPQRPKGGSFIAKTDKDIQNFKKRFKTLGDLYTGNPEEKQGAILIDAHLAASAVGATCAARPEDTEIGPDGSLFIAFTSGTADAETGGPNLEIFQAPSEKKQYEYGWLMRLVEEGNVPQAMTFRWEMVATGGEVAQGGLGFSNPDNLALDAIGNLWMVTDIATNKQNEPVAPGRLNDNQQPLEGTDLLGLYGNNSLWFLPTSGEYGGQAFLFAMGPMDCELTGPFFTPDQKTLFIAVQHPGEYNRTRKDRATKTLQFALQTTQGEEFMQTRQVPVGSNWPGKEPNDPPKPSLVAIRRINSQQIVEKPNPL
;
A
#
# COMPACT_ATOMS: atom_id res chain seq x y z
N MET A 1 -39.36 50.17 10.82
CA MET A 1 -38.40 51.20 11.28
C MET A 1 -37.28 50.46 12.00
N SER A 2 -36.11 50.37 11.37
CA SER A 2 -34.91 49.73 11.93
C SER A 2 -34.12 50.74 12.74
N VAL A 3 -33.61 50.34 13.90
CA VAL A 3 -32.48 51.04 14.53
C VAL A 3 -31.46 49.99 14.97
N ASN A 4 -30.20 50.29 14.66
CA ASN A 4 -29.07 49.38 14.54
C ASN A 4 -28.17 49.43 15.78
N ARG A 5 -27.39 48.35 15.95
CA ARG A 5 -26.30 48.13 16.90
C ARG A 5 -25.23 49.22 16.78
N ARG A 6 -25.19 50.19 17.69
CA ARG A 6 -23.93 50.89 18.03
C ARG A 6 -23.92 51.66 19.36
N ASP A 7 -25.07 51.85 20.03
CA ASP A 7 -25.16 52.73 21.20
C ASP A 7 -25.46 52.06 22.55
N PHE A 8 -25.31 50.73 22.68
CA PHE A 8 -25.53 50.08 23.99
C PHE A 8 -24.37 49.17 24.41
N LEU A 9 -23.17 49.73 24.39
CA LEU A 9 -22.04 49.24 25.17
C LEU A 9 -21.34 50.48 25.72
N PHE A 10 -21.69 50.96 26.94
CA PHE A 10 -20.76 51.80 27.72
C PHE A 10 -21.10 52.09 29.20
N PHE A 11 -22.09 51.47 29.84
CA PHE A 11 -22.38 51.80 31.26
C PHE A 11 -22.72 50.58 32.10
N LEU A 12 -21.67 49.90 32.59
CA LEU A 12 -21.46 49.49 33.99
C LEU A 12 -20.42 48.35 34.07
N GLY A 13 -19.14 48.74 34.07
CA GLY A 13 -18.13 48.05 34.89
C GLY A 13 -18.39 48.34 36.38
N ALA A 14 -17.76 47.72 37.37
CA ALA A 14 -16.62 46.83 37.43
C ALA A 14 -16.61 46.17 38.83
N GLY A 15 -15.93 45.02 38.99
CA GLY A 15 -15.73 44.39 40.30
C GLY A 15 -14.90 43.11 40.29
N PHE A 16 -13.58 43.23 40.02
CA PHE A 16 -12.39 42.46 40.48
C PHE A 16 -12.54 40.95 40.89
N THR A 17 -12.05 39.98 40.09
CA THR A 17 -10.70 39.34 39.98
C THR A 17 -10.44 38.11 40.87
N THR A 18 -10.27 36.92 40.26
CA THR A 18 -8.99 36.14 40.25
C THR A 18 -9.02 34.95 39.27
N LEU A 19 -8.16 35.07 38.24
CA LEU A 19 -7.42 34.08 37.44
C LEU A 19 -7.97 32.66 37.21
N ALA A 20 -8.47 32.44 35.99
CA ALA A 20 -8.41 31.16 35.27
C ALA A 20 -7.87 31.45 33.85
N VAL A 21 -6.79 30.79 33.44
CA VAL A 21 -6.36 30.75 32.03
C VAL A 21 -6.07 29.31 31.68
N GLY A 22 -7.09 28.67 31.12
CA GLY A 22 -7.01 27.40 30.40
C GLY A 22 -8.10 27.45 29.35
N SER A 23 -7.71 27.29 28.08
CA SER A 23 -8.49 26.90 26.89
C SER A 23 -8.16 27.75 25.67
N CYS A 24 -7.60 27.07 24.67
CA CYS A 24 -8.00 27.18 23.27
C CYS A 24 -7.66 25.83 22.60
N GLN A 25 -8.38 24.77 22.98
CA GLN A 25 -8.57 23.58 22.16
C GLN A 25 -10.03 23.60 21.72
N ASN A 26 -10.30 24.16 20.54
CA ASN A 26 -11.56 23.93 19.84
C ASN A 26 -11.39 22.69 18.95
N SER A 27 -11.36 21.52 19.56
CA SER A 27 -11.78 20.30 18.88
C SER A 27 -13.30 20.39 18.71
N SER A 28 -13.78 20.46 17.47
CA SER A 28 -15.18 20.13 17.17
C SER A 28 -15.41 18.69 17.64
N LYS A 29 -16.01 18.52 18.82
CA LYS A 29 -16.44 17.22 19.32
C LYS A 29 -17.60 16.73 18.44
N LEU A 30 -17.26 16.00 17.38
CA LEU A 30 -18.17 15.02 16.81
C LEU A 30 -18.56 14.04 17.94
N PRO A 31 -19.83 13.60 18.01
CA PRO A 31 -20.22 12.59 18.99
C PRO A 31 -19.34 11.35 18.80
N LYS A 32 -18.76 10.81 19.87
CA LYS A 32 -18.05 9.51 19.82
C LYS A 32 -19.06 8.47 19.33
N ILE A 33 -18.93 8.04 18.07
CA ILE A 33 -19.84 7.09 17.42
C ILE A 33 -19.61 5.66 17.94
N PHE A 34 -18.45 5.41 18.56
CA PHE A 34 -18.05 4.11 19.05
C PHE A 34 -17.86 4.12 20.57
N SER A 35 -18.68 3.34 21.28
CA SER A 35 -18.41 2.94 22.66
C SER A 35 -17.69 1.59 22.64
N SER A 36 -16.36 1.61 22.62
CA SER A 36 -15.56 0.41 22.89
C SER A 36 -15.58 0.13 24.41
N PRO A 37 -15.58 -1.15 24.85
CA PRO A 37 -15.30 -1.48 26.25
C PRO A 37 -13.92 -0.94 26.61
N GLU A 38 -13.76 -0.34 27.81
CA GLU A 38 -12.47 0.14 28.28
C GLU A 38 -11.43 -0.99 28.32
N PRO A 39 -10.37 -0.93 27.50
CA PRO A 39 -9.27 -1.87 27.63
C PRO A 39 -8.27 -1.36 28.67
N LYS A 40 -7.75 -2.29 29.48
CA LYS A 40 -6.77 -2.02 30.54
C LYS A 40 -5.35 -2.07 29.96
N PHE A 41 -4.59 -0.97 30.08
CA PHE A 41 -3.23 -0.82 29.53
C PHE A 41 -2.21 -0.31 30.57
N PRO A 42 -0.90 -0.52 30.34
CA PRO A 42 0.17 -0.02 31.19
C PRO A 42 0.30 1.52 31.11
N GLU A 43 0.75 2.14 32.20
CA GLU A 43 0.96 3.59 32.37
C GLU A 43 2.09 4.17 31.47
N SER A 44 2.68 3.40 30.54
CA SER A 44 3.84 3.79 29.72
C SER A 44 3.89 3.07 28.37
N LEU A 45 4.51 3.70 27.35
CA LEU A 45 4.78 3.10 26.03
C LEU A 45 5.67 1.84 26.14
N PRO A 46 5.50 0.85 25.23
CA PRO A 46 6.28 -0.38 25.25
C PRO A 46 7.77 -0.15 24.88
N PHE A 47 8.09 0.93 24.18
CA PHE A 47 9.44 1.31 23.79
C PHE A 47 9.57 2.83 23.79
N GLN A 48 10.81 3.32 23.78
CA GLN A 48 11.08 4.74 23.54
C GLN A 48 11.06 5.01 22.03
N PRO A 49 10.16 5.85 21.50
CA PRO A 49 10.14 6.18 20.08
C PRO A 49 11.49 6.71 19.61
N ILE A 50 11.89 6.39 18.38
CA ILE A 50 13.09 7.00 17.81
C ILE A 50 12.81 8.45 17.41
N LYS A 51 13.85 9.28 17.47
CA LYS A 51 13.74 10.68 17.04
C LYS A 51 13.77 10.77 15.52
N GLY A 52 12.67 11.24 14.92
CA GLY A 52 12.58 11.56 13.50
C GLY A 52 13.10 12.96 13.14
N PRO A 53 13.04 13.34 11.86
CA PRO A 53 13.52 14.64 11.40
C PRO A 53 12.56 15.81 11.72
N LEU A 54 11.28 15.51 11.94
CA LEU A 54 10.24 16.50 12.23
C LEU A 54 10.00 16.65 13.74
N PRO A 55 9.71 17.87 14.24
CA PRO A 55 9.24 18.04 15.60
C PRO A 55 7.91 17.32 15.83
N ASN A 56 7.85 16.40 16.80
CA ASN A 56 6.62 15.77 17.25
C ASN A 56 6.28 16.26 18.68
N ALA A 57 5.00 16.45 18.97
CA ALA A 57 4.52 16.82 20.31
C ALA A 57 4.85 15.75 21.37
N LEU A 58 5.11 14.51 20.95
CA LEU A 58 5.35 13.35 21.82
C LEU A 58 6.84 13.09 22.11
N ASP A 59 7.76 13.82 21.45
CA ASP A 59 9.21 13.71 21.68
C ASP A 59 9.65 14.21 23.08
N GLY A 60 8.70 14.74 23.87
CA GLY A 60 8.86 15.09 25.29
C GLY A 60 8.81 13.89 26.26
N ILE A 61 8.57 12.67 25.79
CA ILE A 61 8.65 11.46 26.61
C ILE A 61 10.13 11.03 26.75
N LYS A 62 10.82 11.63 27.73
CA LYS A 62 12.12 11.24 28.31
C LYS A 62 13.00 10.27 27.49
N ALA A 63 13.70 10.78 26.48
CA ALA A 63 14.92 10.15 25.99
C ALA A 63 16.04 10.34 27.02
N GLN A 64 16.34 9.30 27.81
CA GLN A 64 17.55 9.25 28.63
C GLN A 64 18.74 8.88 27.76
N THR A 65 19.53 9.85 27.32
CA THR A 65 20.94 9.60 27.00
C THR A 65 21.82 10.43 27.93
N SER A 66 22.81 9.79 28.53
CA SER A 66 23.69 10.36 29.55
C SER A 66 24.53 11.54 29.05
N LYS A 67 24.11 12.77 29.36
CA LYS A 67 24.89 13.92 29.89
C LYS A 67 24.15 15.24 29.59
N SER A 68 23.71 15.91 30.66
CA SER A 68 23.11 17.25 30.72
C SER A 68 21.69 17.38 30.14
N VAL A 69 20.73 17.57 31.05
CA VAL A 69 19.28 17.52 30.82
C VAL A 69 18.70 18.94 30.79
N ILE A 70 17.90 19.24 29.76
CA ILE A 70 16.79 20.20 29.86
C ILE A 70 15.51 19.44 29.46
N PRO A 71 14.51 19.30 30.34
CA PRO A 71 13.30 18.55 30.05
C PRO A 71 12.42 19.31 29.04
N VAL A 72 11.82 18.59 28.09
CA VAL A 72 10.84 19.15 27.16
C VAL A 72 9.41 18.95 27.66
N SER A 73 8.97 19.78 28.60
CA SER A 73 7.56 19.90 29.00
C SER A 73 7.12 21.33 28.71
N ASP A 74 6.16 21.54 27.81
CA ASP A 74 5.77 22.89 27.37
C ASP A 74 6.96 23.76 26.97
N ASN A 75 7.91 23.17 26.22
CA ASN A 75 9.13 23.90 25.93
C ASN A 75 8.89 25.18 25.19
N SER A 76 9.59 26.22 25.65
CA SER A 76 9.82 27.42 24.87
C SER A 76 10.23 26.99 23.48
N LEU A 77 9.63 27.52 22.41
CA LEU A 77 9.92 26.95 21.10
C LEU A 77 11.36 27.10 20.65
N SER A 78 12.14 27.95 21.35
CA SER A 78 13.61 27.94 21.34
C SER A 78 14.26 26.58 21.64
N GLU A 79 13.78 25.81 22.60
CA GLU A 79 14.33 24.49 22.94
C GLU A 79 13.96 23.44 21.90
N GLN A 80 12.73 23.51 21.34
CA GLN A 80 12.34 22.64 20.23
C GLN A 80 13.19 22.95 18.99
N ILE A 81 13.34 24.23 18.63
CA ILE A 81 14.22 24.67 17.55
C ILE A 81 15.64 24.16 17.79
N GLN A 82 16.17 24.30 19.00
CA GLN A 82 17.50 23.79 19.34
C GLN A 82 17.58 22.27 19.13
N ALA A 83 16.61 21.51 19.63
CA ALA A 83 16.57 20.06 19.52
C ALA A 83 16.50 19.58 18.06
N TYR A 84 15.80 20.29 17.18
CA TYR A 84 15.62 19.90 15.77
C TYR A 84 16.49 20.69 14.80
N SER A 85 17.38 21.57 15.26
CA SER A 85 18.26 22.38 14.41
C SER A 85 19.23 21.56 13.55
N THR A 86 19.52 20.32 13.94
CA THR A 86 20.36 19.38 13.20
C THR A 86 19.76 17.99 13.19
N TYR A 87 19.98 17.25 12.10
CA TYR A 87 19.57 15.85 11.97
C TYR A 87 20.54 15.08 11.09
N GLU A 88 20.79 13.82 11.40
CA GLU A 88 21.62 12.93 10.59
C GLU A 88 20.74 11.82 10.02
N VAL A 89 20.69 11.73 8.69
CA VAL A 89 20.00 10.62 8.01
C VAL A 89 20.94 9.42 7.97
N ILE A 90 20.44 8.26 8.36
CA ILE A 90 21.22 7.03 8.47
C ILE A 90 20.82 6.08 7.33
N ASP A 91 21.80 5.59 6.58
CA ASP A 91 21.61 4.55 5.56
C ASP A 91 21.58 3.15 6.21
N ASP A 92 20.61 2.93 7.10
CA ASP A 92 20.39 1.69 7.84
C ASP A 92 18.94 1.60 8.34
N LEU A 93 18.51 0.41 8.75
CA LEU A 93 17.27 0.24 9.51
C LEU A 93 17.49 0.69 10.96
N VAL A 94 17.04 1.90 11.29
CA VAL A 94 17.16 2.51 12.61
C VAL A 94 16.01 2.04 13.49
N LEU A 95 16.33 1.54 14.70
CA LEU A 95 15.38 0.96 15.65
C LEU A 95 15.51 1.60 17.03
N PRO A 96 14.51 1.42 17.92
CA PRO A 96 14.59 1.88 19.30
C PRO A 96 15.70 1.17 20.09
N GLU A 97 16.16 1.80 21.17
CA GLU A 97 17.07 1.15 22.11
C GLU A 97 16.45 -0.16 22.65
N GLY A 98 17.27 -1.21 22.75
CA GLY A 98 16.83 -2.54 23.18
C GLY A 98 16.28 -3.44 22.06
N PHE A 99 16.23 -2.94 20.82
CA PHE A 99 15.86 -3.72 19.63
C PHE A 99 17.05 -3.99 18.73
N THR A 100 16.92 -5.03 17.92
CA THR A 100 17.88 -5.43 16.90
C THR A 100 17.15 -6.06 15.72
N TYR A 101 17.84 -6.25 14.60
CA TYR A 101 17.30 -6.96 13.46
C TYR A 101 18.32 -7.96 12.89
N ASP A 102 17.80 -8.99 12.24
CA ASP A 102 18.57 -9.99 11.49
C ASP A 102 18.10 -10.02 10.04
N VAL A 103 19.03 -10.01 9.07
CA VAL A 103 18.70 -10.20 7.65
C VAL A 103 18.44 -11.68 7.37
N ILE A 104 17.26 -12.00 6.87
CA ILE A 104 16.81 -13.39 6.60
C ILE A 104 17.16 -13.81 5.18
N ALA A 105 16.85 -12.94 4.21
CA ALA A 105 17.06 -13.19 2.80
C ALA A 105 17.27 -11.86 2.06
N THR A 106 18.08 -11.88 1.01
CA THR A 106 18.36 -10.72 0.17
C THR A 106 18.25 -11.09 -1.31
N TRP A 107 17.97 -10.12 -2.18
CA TRP A 107 17.89 -10.34 -3.62
C TRP A 107 19.09 -11.13 -4.15
N GLY A 108 18.80 -12.17 -4.94
CA GLY A 108 19.81 -13.05 -5.53
C GLY A 108 20.12 -14.30 -4.71
N ASP A 109 19.73 -14.37 -3.42
CA ASP A 109 19.88 -15.59 -2.62
C ASP A 109 19.16 -16.76 -3.27
N LYS A 110 19.74 -17.97 -3.25
CA LYS A 110 19.12 -19.15 -3.86
C LYS A 110 17.76 -19.46 -3.22
N VAL A 111 16.70 -19.68 -4.00
CA VAL A 111 15.40 -20.17 -3.51
C VAL A 111 14.93 -21.32 -4.41
N GLY A 112 15.02 -22.55 -3.91
CA GLY A 112 14.82 -23.76 -4.72
C GLY A 112 15.73 -23.79 -5.95
N ASN A 113 15.11 -23.81 -7.14
CA ASN A 113 15.80 -23.75 -8.44
C ASN A 113 15.86 -22.34 -9.05
N SER A 114 15.46 -21.32 -8.28
CA SER A 114 15.49 -19.91 -8.65
C SER A 114 16.28 -19.11 -7.61
N ARG A 115 15.98 -17.81 -7.49
CA ARG A 115 16.55 -16.88 -6.53
C ARG A 115 15.45 -16.09 -5.83
N PHE A 116 15.76 -15.53 -4.66
CA PHE A 116 14.97 -14.52 -3.98
C PHE A 116 14.84 -13.32 -4.91
N GLY A 117 13.61 -12.90 -5.17
CA GLY A 117 13.27 -11.90 -6.18
C GLY A 117 13.74 -10.50 -5.81
N TYR A 118 13.39 -9.55 -6.67
CA TYR A 118 13.72 -8.13 -6.53
C TYR A 118 12.54 -7.36 -5.95
N ASN A 119 12.83 -6.30 -5.19
CA ASN A 119 11.84 -5.43 -4.56
C ASN A 119 10.74 -6.21 -3.82
N ASN A 120 11.11 -6.80 -2.68
CA ASN A 120 10.19 -7.58 -1.86
C ASN A 120 9.20 -6.67 -1.12
N ASP A 121 7.90 -6.88 -1.30
CA ASP A 121 6.87 -5.94 -0.86
C ASP A 121 5.90 -6.48 0.20
N TYR A 122 5.85 -7.79 0.42
CA TYR A 122 4.99 -8.35 1.45
C TYR A 122 5.68 -9.50 2.15
N VAL A 123 5.33 -9.73 3.40
CA VAL A 123 5.66 -10.97 4.08
C VAL A 123 4.47 -11.51 4.87
N SER A 124 4.29 -12.82 4.79
CA SER A 124 3.40 -13.60 5.64
C SER A 124 4.17 -14.76 6.25
N PHE A 125 3.85 -15.12 7.51
CA PHE A 125 4.43 -16.28 8.18
C PHE A 125 3.37 -17.33 8.50
N ILE A 126 3.55 -18.54 7.94
CA ILE A 126 2.77 -19.73 8.30
C ILE A 126 3.62 -20.64 9.19
N ALA A 127 3.28 -20.67 10.48
CA ALA A 127 3.92 -21.54 11.45
C ALA A 127 3.63 -23.02 11.13
N THR A 128 4.66 -23.86 11.21
CA THR A 128 4.56 -25.33 11.14
C THR A 128 5.03 -26.01 12.44
N GLY A 129 5.53 -25.21 13.37
CA GLY A 129 5.88 -25.55 14.74
C GLY A 129 6.11 -24.25 15.54
N GLU A 130 6.52 -24.38 16.81
CA GLU A 130 6.75 -23.22 17.69
C GLU A 130 7.85 -22.28 17.17
N ASP A 131 8.92 -22.87 16.63
CA ASP A 131 10.12 -22.18 16.17
C ASP A 131 10.41 -22.43 14.68
N GLN A 132 9.41 -22.78 13.88
CA GLN A 132 9.62 -23.09 12.45
C GLN A 132 8.40 -22.81 11.60
N GLY A 133 8.61 -22.44 10.35
CA GLY A 133 7.53 -22.16 9.41
C GLY A 133 8.00 -21.77 8.03
N PHE A 134 7.06 -21.25 7.25
CA PHE A 134 7.31 -20.70 5.93
C PHE A 134 7.04 -19.20 5.94
N LEU A 135 7.98 -18.44 5.37
CA LEU A 135 7.71 -17.08 4.95
C LEU A 135 7.29 -17.10 3.48
N THR A 136 6.17 -16.47 3.19
CA THR A 136 5.74 -16.15 1.83
C THR A 136 6.05 -14.68 1.57
N VAL A 137 6.74 -14.38 0.47
CA VAL A 137 7.26 -13.05 0.15
C VAL A 137 6.81 -12.65 -1.24
N ASN A 138 6.24 -11.47 -1.39
CA ASN A 138 5.88 -10.93 -2.71
C ASN A 138 7.01 -10.09 -3.30
N PHE A 139 7.12 -10.09 -4.63
CA PHE A 139 8.12 -9.33 -5.38
C PHE A 139 7.42 -8.53 -6.48
N GLU A 140 7.53 -7.21 -6.38
CA GLU A 140 6.58 -6.31 -7.02
C GLU A 140 7.05 -5.88 -8.42
N TYR A 141 8.09 -5.05 -8.51
CA TYR A 141 8.58 -4.46 -9.75
C TYR A 141 10.11 -4.42 -9.87
N ILE A 142 10.61 -3.92 -11.01
CA ILE A 142 12.03 -3.75 -11.26
C ILE A 142 12.37 -2.25 -11.30
N SER A 143 13.11 -1.74 -10.30
CA SER A 143 13.76 -0.42 -10.37
C SER A 143 14.88 -0.44 -11.44
N ALA A 144 14.50 -0.14 -12.68
CA ALA A 144 15.28 -0.40 -13.90
C ALA A 144 16.75 0.04 -13.82
N ALA A 145 17.00 1.27 -13.39
CA ALA A 145 18.35 1.83 -13.39
C ALA A 145 19.29 1.10 -12.42
N LEU A 146 18.85 0.87 -11.18
CA LEU A 146 19.64 0.19 -10.16
C LEU A 146 19.78 -1.31 -10.47
N TRP A 147 18.70 -1.97 -10.91
CA TRP A 147 18.72 -3.38 -11.27
C TRP A 147 19.72 -3.62 -12.41
N LEU A 148 19.65 -2.84 -13.50
CA LEU A 148 20.60 -2.98 -14.62
C LEU A 148 22.06 -2.69 -14.21
N GLU A 149 22.29 -1.73 -13.31
CA GLU A 149 23.62 -1.40 -12.78
C GLU A 149 24.23 -2.57 -12.01
N THR A 150 23.45 -3.20 -11.14
CA THR A 150 23.96 -4.12 -10.10
C THR A 150 23.71 -5.60 -10.42
N TYR A 151 22.84 -5.92 -11.38
CA TYR A 151 22.44 -7.29 -11.72
C TYR A 151 23.64 -8.21 -11.96
N GLN A 152 24.59 -7.81 -12.81
CA GLN A 152 25.73 -8.69 -13.11
C GLN A 152 26.59 -8.95 -11.87
N GLN A 153 26.74 -7.97 -10.98
CA GLN A 153 27.52 -8.10 -9.75
C GLN A 153 26.83 -9.06 -8.76
N ILE A 154 25.51 -8.96 -8.63
CA ILE A 154 24.74 -9.73 -7.63
C ILE A 154 24.40 -11.13 -8.16
N ILE A 155 23.97 -11.24 -9.41
CA ILE A 155 23.52 -12.48 -10.03
C ILE A 155 24.68 -13.26 -10.67
N GLY A 156 25.75 -12.58 -11.10
CA GLY A 156 26.85 -13.20 -11.83
C GLY A 156 26.54 -13.54 -13.28
N LYS A 157 25.44 -13.01 -13.85
CA LYS A 157 25.04 -13.23 -15.26
C LYS A 157 25.03 -11.92 -16.05
N PRO A 158 25.57 -11.89 -17.29
CA PRO A 158 25.50 -10.70 -18.13
C PRO A 158 24.11 -10.56 -18.77
N LEU A 159 23.68 -9.32 -18.98
CA LEU A 159 22.44 -8.96 -19.66
C LEU A 159 22.71 -8.41 -21.08
N PRO A 160 21.81 -8.62 -22.05
CA PRO A 160 22.01 -8.17 -23.44
C PRO A 160 21.69 -6.68 -23.67
N VAL A 161 21.94 -5.81 -22.68
CA VAL A 161 21.47 -4.40 -22.67
C VAL A 161 22.04 -3.57 -23.82
N LYS A 162 23.31 -3.78 -24.19
CA LYS A 162 23.99 -2.99 -25.24
C LYS A 162 23.28 -3.05 -26.59
N ASN A 163 22.65 -4.18 -26.92
CA ASN A 163 21.93 -4.35 -28.18
C ASN A 163 20.51 -3.76 -28.15
N LEU A 164 20.02 -3.39 -26.97
CA LEU A 164 18.68 -2.86 -26.73
C LEU A 164 18.68 -1.34 -26.51
N GLN A 165 19.85 -0.74 -26.34
CA GLN A 165 19.99 0.70 -26.17
C GLN A 165 19.65 1.43 -27.48
N SER A 166 18.85 2.47 -27.36
CA SER A 166 18.46 3.35 -28.45
C SER A 166 19.01 4.75 -28.24
N SER A 167 19.25 5.48 -29.33
CA SER A 167 19.48 6.92 -29.27
C SER A 167 18.20 7.72 -29.05
N GLU A 168 17.03 7.10 -29.22
CA GLU A 168 15.72 7.72 -28.98
C GLU A 168 15.28 7.47 -27.52
N PRO A 169 15.09 8.53 -26.71
CA PRO A 169 14.54 8.39 -25.36
C PRO A 169 13.15 7.76 -25.40
N LYS A 170 12.86 6.88 -24.44
CA LYS A 170 11.56 6.21 -24.29
C LYS A 170 11.13 5.39 -25.51
N GLN A 171 12.07 4.88 -26.29
CA GLN A 171 11.74 4.00 -27.41
C GLN A 171 11.02 2.74 -26.90
N THR A 172 9.85 2.47 -27.48
CA THR A 172 9.08 1.27 -27.19
C THR A 172 9.16 0.27 -28.34
N ILE A 173 9.15 -1.03 -28.02
CA ILE A 173 9.31 -2.09 -29.00
C ILE A 173 8.20 -3.13 -28.82
N ASN A 174 7.41 -3.36 -29.87
CA ASN A 174 6.47 -4.47 -29.90
C ASN A 174 7.18 -5.79 -30.26
N ALA A 175 7.87 -6.37 -29.28
CA ALA A 175 8.62 -7.61 -29.45
C ALA A 175 7.75 -8.83 -29.79
N PHE A 176 6.46 -8.79 -29.45
CA PHE A 176 5.49 -9.84 -29.77
C PHE A 176 5.36 -10.08 -31.28
N GLU A 177 5.32 -9.01 -32.08
CA GLU A 177 5.12 -9.05 -33.53
C GLU A 177 6.43 -9.18 -34.33
N LEU A 178 7.59 -9.04 -33.69
CA LEU A 178 8.88 -9.25 -34.35
C LEU A 178 9.05 -10.71 -34.82
N PRO A 179 9.75 -10.98 -35.94
CA PRO A 179 10.03 -12.35 -36.37
C PRO A 179 10.72 -13.18 -35.29
N GLN A 180 10.43 -14.48 -35.19
CA GLN A 180 10.98 -15.35 -34.14
C GLN A 180 12.52 -15.42 -34.14
N LYS A 181 13.15 -15.26 -35.30
CA LYS A 181 14.61 -15.28 -35.48
C LYS A 181 15.26 -13.89 -35.36
N ASP A 182 14.47 -12.86 -35.09
CA ASP A 182 14.97 -11.49 -34.96
C ASP A 182 15.91 -11.37 -33.74
N PRO A 183 17.16 -10.87 -33.92
CA PRO A 183 18.09 -10.70 -32.82
C PRO A 183 17.57 -9.79 -31.70
N LEU A 184 16.82 -8.74 -32.04
CA LEU A 184 16.22 -7.82 -31.08
C LEU A 184 15.17 -8.53 -30.24
N ARG A 185 14.29 -9.31 -30.88
CA ARG A 185 13.30 -10.15 -30.17
C ARG A 185 13.98 -11.12 -29.21
N ARG A 186 15.07 -11.77 -29.63
CA ARG A 186 15.82 -12.71 -28.80
C ARG A 186 16.42 -12.03 -27.57
N ASP A 187 16.97 -10.83 -27.73
CA ASP A 187 17.63 -10.11 -26.65
C ASP A 187 16.60 -9.53 -25.66
N ILE A 188 15.46 -9.01 -26.15
CA ILE A 188 14.31 -8.65 -25.30
C ILE A 188 13.79 -9.88 -24.55
N LEU A 189 13.58 -11.02 -25.23
CA LEU A 189 13.12 -12.25 -24.59
C LEU A 189 14.01 -12.67 -23.42
N LYS A 190 15.34 -12.58 -23.58
CA LYS A 190 16.30 -12.91 -22.52
C LYS A 190 16.20 -11.92 -21.35
N LEU A 191 16.16 -10.62 -21.64
CA LEU A 191 16.05 -9.60 -20.60
C LEU A 191 14.73 -9.72 -19.83
N SER A 192 13.60 -9.82 -20.54
CA SER A 192 12.29 -10.03 -19.94
C SER A 192 12.19 -11.34 -19.17
N GLN A 193 12.91 -12.39 -19.59
CA GLN A 193 12.98 -13.62 -18.82
C GLN A 193 13.65 -13.40 -17.46
N GLU A 194 14.76 -12.66 -17.41
CA GLU A 194 15.44 -12.37 -16.14
C GLU A 194 14.62 -11.44 -15.25
N GLY A 195 14.04 -10.36 -15.81
CA GLY A 195 13.17 -9.45 -15.05
C GLY A 195 11.94 -10.16 -14.46
N LEU A 196 11.18 -10.91 -15.25
CA LEU A 196 10.01 -11.65 -14.74
C LEU A 196 10.38 -12.86 -13.85
N THR A 197 11.64 -13.30 -13.83
CA THR A 197 12.11 -14.31 -12.87
C THR A 197 12.27 -13.71 -11.47
N ASP A 198 12.59 -12.42 -11.39
CA ASP A 198 12.78 -11.69 -10.15
C ASP A 198 11.44 -11.16 -9.57
N LEU A 199 10.33 -11.25 -10.31
CA LEU A 199 8.97 -10.92 -9.84
C LEU A 199 8.17 -12.16 -9.49
N GLY A 200 7.14 -12.02 -8.67
CA GLY A 200 6.24 -13.10 -8.30
C GLY A 200 6.13 -13.31 -6.79
N ILE A 201 6.06 -14.58 -6.38
CA ILE A 201 5.90 -14.98 -4.97
C ILE A 201 7.00 -15.99 -4.60
N GLY A 202 7.73 -15.73 -3.52
CA GLY A 202 8.69 -16.65 -2.92
C GLY A 202 8.11 -17.36 -1.71
N VAL A 203 8.43 -18.65 -1.56
CA VAL A 203 8.16 -19.42 -0.34
C VAL A 203 9.49 -19.94 0.17
N ILE A 204 9.89 -19.50 1.37
CA ILE A 204 11.15 -19.87 2.02
C ILE A 204 10.89 -20.46 3.40
N SER A 205 11.63 -21.50 3.77
CA SER A 205 11.55 -22.11 5.09
C SER A 205 12.50 -21.44 6.07
N VAL A 206 12.00 -21.18 7.28
CA VAL A 206 12.76 -20.56 8.36
C VAL A 206 12.58 -21.30 9.68
N GLU A 207 13.58 -21.19 10.54
CA GLU A 207 13.54 -21.64 11.92
C GLU A 207 14.15 -20.60 12.85
N ARG A 208 13.66 -20.56 14.09
CA ARG A 208 14.21 -19.73 15.15
C ARG A 208 15.25 -20.50 15.94
N GLN A 209 16.43 -19.93 16.07
CA GLN A 209 17.54 -20.46 16.84
C GLN A 209 17.38 -20.16 18.33
N ALA A 210 18.16 -20.85 19.18
CA ALA A 210 18.13 -20.68 20.63
C ALA A 210 18.47 -19.25 21.11
N ASP A 211 19.19 -18.48 20.30
CA ASP A 211 19.51 -17.05 20.56
C ASP A 211 18.39 -16.08 20.09
N GLY A 212 17.26 -16.62 19.61
CA GLY A 212 16.10 -15.88 19.15
C GLY A 212 16.19 -15.43 17.68
N ARG A 213 17.30 -15.67 16.97
CA ARG A 213 17.43 -15.30 15.56
C ARG A 213 16.64 -16.23 14.66
N TRP A 214 15.97 -15.68 13.66
CA TRP A 214 15.38 -16.45 12.57
C TRP A 214 16.40 -16.65 11.45
N VAL A 215 16.55 -17.89 11.00
CA VAL A 215 17.47 -18.26 9.92
C VAL A 215 16.75 -19.12 8.89
N ARG A 216 17.21 -19.08 7.64
CA ARG A 216 16.65 -19.96 6.61
C ARG A 216 17.14 -21.40 6.78
N THR A 217 16.26 -22.35 6.54
CA THR A 217 16.61 -23.77 6.56
C THR A 217 16.90 -24.35 5.17
N TYR A 218 16.66 -23.58 4.10
CA TYR A 218 16.91 -23.98 2.71
C TYR A 218 16.24 -25.31 2.34
N SER A 219 14.99 -25.48 2.76
CA SER A 219 14.23 -26.71 2.52
C SER A 219 14.12 -27.01 1.02
N THR A 220 14.01 -28.29 0.67
CA THR A 220 13.70 -28.71 -0.70
C THR A 220 12.31 -28.24 -1.19
N THR A 221 11.47 -27.74 -0.27
CA THR A 221 10.16 -27.17 -0.58
C THR A 221 10.21 -25.67 -0.90
N ASP A 222 11.34 -25.01 -0.65
CA ASP A 222 11.56 -23.61 -1.02
C ASP A 222 11.40 -23.45 -2.52
N ARG A 223 10.63 -22.44 -2.94
CA ARG A 223 10.28 -22.25 -4.35
C ARG A 223 9.92 -20.82 -4.67
N MET A 224 10.06 -20.49 -5.94
CA MET A 224 9.55 -19.25 -6.52
C MET A 224 8.40 -19.58 -7.47
N ILE A 225 7.28 -18.89 -7.29
CA ILE A 225 6.19 -18.75 -8.25
C ILE A 225 6.45 -17.44 -8.99
N THR A 226 7.33 -17.52 -10.00
CA THR A 226 7.76 -16.36 -10.79
C THR A 226 6.68 -15.84 -11.74
N GLY A 227 6.91 -14.65 -12.32
CA GLY A 227 6.18 -14.10 -13.48
C GLY A 227 6.17 -14.98 -14.73
N LEU A 228 6.92 -16.09 -14.75
CA LEU A 228 6.96 -17.06 -15.86
C LEU A 228 6.61 -18.49 -15.46
N SER A 229 6.08 -18.72 -14.25
CA SER A 229 5.62 -20.04 -13.83
C SER A 229 4.59 -20.59 -14.83
N GLY A 230 4.78 -21.83 -15.29
CA GLY A 230 3.93 -22.43 -16.32
C GLY A 230 4.38 -22.20 -17.77
N TRP A 231 5.25 -21.22 -18.05
CA TRP A 231 5.71 -20.95 -19.42
C TRP A 231 6.46 -22.15 -20.05
N LYS A 232 7.41 -22.75 -19.31
CA LYS A 232 8.21 -23.89 -19.79
C LYS A 232 7.82 -25.24 -19.19
N ASN A 233 7.43 -25.27 -17.93
CA ASN A 233 7.27 -26.51 -17.13
C ASN A 233 5.81 -26.94 -16.92
N LYS A 234 4.84 -26.28 -17.58
CA LYS A 234 3.40 -26.52 -17.47
C LYS A 234 2.81 -26.39 -16.05
N GLN A 235 3.53 -25.80 -15.10
CA GLN A 235 3.05 -25.45 -13.76
C GLN A 235 2.28 -24.13 -13.81
N TYR A 236 1.15 -24.15 -14.51
CA TYR A 236 0.29 -22.98 -14.66
C TYR A 236 -0.42 -22.63 -13.36
N LEU A 237 -0.65 -21.34 -13.15
CA LEU A 237 -1.62 -20.86 -12.20
C LEU A 237 -3.03 -21.23 -12.67
N LYS A 238 -3.93 -21.40 -11.70
CA LYS A 238 -5.35 -21.69 -11.94
C LYS A 238 -6.18 -20.42 -11.73
N ALA A 239 -7.43 -20.47 -12.16
CA ALA A 239 -8.42 -19.45 -11.84
C ALA A 239 -9.76 -20.09 -11.47
N THR A 240 -10.52 -19.40 -10.62
CA THR A 240 -11.91 -19.72 -10.25
C THR A 240 -12.81 -18.51 -10.47
N GLY A 241 -14.12 -18.74 -10.62
CA GLY A 241 -15.11 -17.67 -10.73
C GLY A 241 -15.44 -17.27 -12.19
N PRO A 242 -16.33 -16.28 -12.38
CA PRO A 242 -16.98 -16.01 -13.67
C PRO A 242 -16.04 -15.54 -14.79
N ALA A 243 -14.89 -14.94 -14.47
CA ALA A 243 -13.96 -14.49 -15.49
C ALA A 243 -13.32 -15.65 -16.27
N VAL A 244 -13.36 -16.87 -15.74
CA VAL A 244 -12.91 -18.08 -16.45
C VAL A 244 -13.67 -18.30 -17.76
N ALA A 245 -14.96 -17.95 -17.81
CA ALA A 245 -15.76 -17.99 -19.03
C ALA A 245 -15.21 -17.01 -20.09
N VAL A 246 -14.70 -15.85 -19.67
CA VAL A 246 -14.08 -14.87 -20.57
C VAL A 246 -12.69 -15.31 -21.03
N PHE A 247 -11.90 -15.98 -20.18
CA PHE A 247 -10.57 -16.48 -20.54
C PHE A 247 -10.60 -17.58 -21.61
N THR A 248 -11.71 -18.28 -21.73
CA THR A 248 -11.85 -19.45 -22.61
C THR A 248 -12.66 -19.18 -23.88
N LYS A 249 -13.34 -18.03 -23.97
CA LYS A 249 -14.16 -17.69 -25.14
C LYS A 249 -13.36 -17.13 -26.31
N LYS A 250 -14.03 -17.09 -27.46
CA LYS A 250 -13.60 -16.30 -28.62
C LYS A 250 -14.38 -14.99 -28.61
N GLY A 251 -13.71 -13.92 -28.19
CA GLY A 251 -14.29 -12.58 -28.06
C GLY A 251 -13.78 -11.59 -29.09
N GLN A 252 -13.95 -10.31 -28.79
CA GLN A 252 -13.53 -9.19 -29.64
C GLN A 252 -12.02 -8.98 -29.65
N GLY A 253 -11.36 -9.28 -28.54
CA GLY A 253 -9.95 -9.00 -28.28
C GLY A 253 -9.01 -10.18 -28.48
N TYR A 254 -7.81 -10.03 -27.92
CA TYR A 254 -6.73 -10.99 -28.00
C TYR A 254 -6.99 -12.25 -27.16
N ASN A 255 -6.55 -13.40 -27.69
CA ASN A 255 -6.65 -14.70 -27.04
C ASN A 255 -5.29 -15.42 -27.13
N ASP A 256 -4.68 -15.68 -25.98
CA ASP A 256 -3.36 -16.31 -25.83
C ASP A 256 -3.32 -17.82 -26.13
N GLN A 257 -4.48 -18.43 -26.46
CA GLN A 257 -4.67 -19.85 -26.74
C GLN A 257 -4.36 -20.78 -25.55
N LEU A 258 -4.30 -20.26 -24.31
CA LEU A 258 -4.05 -21.05 -23.11
C LEU A 258 -5.35 -21.47 -22.41
N GLY A 259 -6.50 -20.96 -22.83
CA GLY A 259 -7.77 -21.14 -22.14
C GLY A 259 -7.69 -20.55 -20.73
N SER A 260 -8.10 -21.32 -19.71
CA SER A 260 -8.04 -20.87 -18.30
C SER A 260 -6.66 -20.99 -17.65
N LYS A 261 -5.65 -21.53 -18.33
CA LYS A 261 -4.28 -21.61 -17.81
C LYS A 261 -3.64 -20.23 -17.83
N ILE A 262 -2.90 -19.92 -16.77
CA ILE A 262 -2.25 -18.62 -16.60
C ILE A 262 -0.74 -18.84 -16.40
N ILE A 263 0.05 -18.03 -17.10
CA ILE A 263 1.52 -18.00 -16.93
C ILE A 263 1.85 -16.94 -15.89
N GLY A 264 2.44 -17.39 -14.78
CA GLY A 264 3.01 -16.54 -13.74
C GLY A 264 2.06 -15.57 -13.05
N THR A 265 2.66 -14.81 -12.16
CA THR A 265 2.11 -13.68 -11.40
C THR A 265 3.26 -12.69 -11.18
N PHE A 266 2.96 -11.39 -11.20
CA PHE A 266 3.93 -10.30 -11.08
C PHE A 266 3.21 -9.02 -10.65
N ALA A 267 3.96 -7.96 -10.32
CA ALA A 267 3.40 -6.81 -9.62
C ALA A 267 2.72 -7.26 -8.33
N ASN A 268 3.33 -8.26 -7.67
CA ASN A 268 2.84 -8.78 -6.40
C ASN A 268 3.25 -7.77 -5.33
N CYS A 269 2.27 -6.98 -4.89
CA CYS A 269 2.43 -5.93 -3.89
C CYS A 269 2.26 -6.55 -2.50
N ALA A 270 1.32 -6.05 -1.70
CA ALA A 270 0.94 -6.57 -0.41
C ALA A 270 0.11 -7.88 -0.48
N GLY A 271 -0.57 -8.23 0.61
CA GLY A 271 -1.33 -9.46 0.68
C GLY A 271 -2.10 -9.65 1.99
N GLY A 272 -2.39 -10.90 2.32
CA GLY A 272 -3.07 -11.26 3.55
C GLY A 272 -2.91 -12.73 3.87
N THR A 273 -3.12 -13.08 5.13
CA THR A 273 -2.96 -14.46 5.61
C THR A 273 -4.29 -15.04 6.02
N THR A 274 -4.63 -16.21 5.48
CA THR A 274 -5.89 -16.86 5.82
C THR A 274 -5.77 -17.66 7.11
N PRO A 275 -6.83 -17.75 7.93
CA PRO A 275 -6.83 -18.58 9.14
C PRO A 275 -6.66 -20.09 8.87
N TRP A 276 -6.76 -20.54 7.63
CA TRP A 276 -6.54 -21.94 7.22
C TRP A 276 -5.14 -22.21 6.66
N GLY A 277 -4.22 -21.26 6.79
CA GLY A 277 -2.80 -21.47 6.50
C GLY A 277 -2.44 -21.36 5.01
N THR A 278 -3.13 -20.50 4.27
CA THR A 278 -2.73 -20.05 2.93
C THR A 278 -2.44 -18.55 2.95
N VAL A 279 -1.77 -18.08 1.90
CA VAL A 279 -1.42 -16.67 1.72
C VAL A 279 -2.10 -16.14 0.47
N LEU A 280 -2.70 -14.97 0.58
CA LEU A 280 -3.29 -14.20 -0.51
C LEU A 280 -2.26 -13.15 -0.94
N SER A 281 -1.80 -13.21 -2.18
CA SER A 281 -0.90 -12.22 -2.78
C SER A 281 -1.67 -11.37 -3.76
N ALA A 282 -1.39 -10.07 -3.78
CA ALA A 282 -2.15 -9.11 -4.55
C ALA A 282 -1.39 -8.62 -5.78
N GLU A 283 -2.00 -8.75 -6.97
CA GLU A 283 -1.44 -8.15 -8.19
C GLU A 283 -1.95 -6.71 -8.34
N GLU A 284 -1.03 -5.76 -8.35
CA GLU A 284 -1.31 -4.34 -8.15
C GLU A 284 -1.01 -3.54 -9.42
N ASN A 285 0.21 -3.04 -9.59
CA ASN A 285 0.66 -2.33 -10.80
C ASN A 285 0.95 -3.25 -12.02
N PHE A 286 0.11 -4.26 -12.26
CA PHE A 286 0.25 -5.24 -13.34
C PHE A 286 0.23 -4.62 -14.75
N GLN A 287 -0.39 -3.44 -14.90
CA GLN A 287 -0.45 -2.70 -16.16
C GLN A 287 0.93 -2.29 -16.70
N SER A 288 1.94 -2.25 -15.82
CA SER A 288 3.34 -2.01 -16.20
C SER A 288 3.86 -3.11 -17.13
N GLN A 289 3.28 -4.32 -17.09
CA GLN A 289 3.78 -5.48 -17.85
C GLN A 289 2.82 -6.00 -18.92
N VAL A 290 1.52 -5.75 -18.77
CA VAL A 290 0.45 -6.22 -19.66
C VAL A 290 -0.68 -5.22 -19.79
N THR A 291 -1.51 -5.33 -20.82
CA THR A 291 -2.59 -4.36 -21.05
C THR A 291 -3.71 -4.42 -20.00
N GLU A 292 -3.98 -3.29 -19.33
CA GLU A 292 -5.07 -3.18 -18.35
C GLU A 292 -6.45 -3.16 -19.01
N ALA A 293 -6.60 -2.37 -20.08
CA ALA A 293 -7.88 -2.13 -20.74
C ALA A 293 -8.49 -3.41 -21.34
N VAL A 294 -9.82 -3.43 -21.43
CA VAL A 294 -10.60 -4.53 -22.01
C VAL A 294 -11.75 -4.04 -22.88
N TYR A 295 -12.20 -4.91 -23.78
CA TYR A 295 -13.42 -4.74 -24.57
C TYR A 295 -14.69 -4.97 -23.73
N PRO A 296 -15.88 -4.59 -24.22
CA PRO A 296 -17.15 -4.79 -23.51
C PRO A 296 -17.47 -6.26 -23.18
N ASP A 297 -16.81 -7.21 -23.82
CA ASP A 297 -16.96 -8.64 -23.56
C ASP A 297 -15.90 -9.15 -22.55
N GLY A 298 -15.07 -8.28 -21.97
CA GLY A 298 -14.02 -8.61 -21.01
C GLY A 298 -12.74 -9.18 -21.62
N THR A 299 -12.67 -9.35 -22.95
CA THR A 299 -11.42 -9.76 -23.59
C THR A 299 -10.43 -8.60 -23.66
N THR A 300 -9.14 -8.91 -23.56
CA THR A 300 -8.07 -7.90 -23.49
C THR A 300 -7.67 -7.39 -24.88
N TYR A 301 -7.08 -6.19 -24.93
CA TYR A 301 -6.40 -5.70 -26.12
C TYR A 301 -5.14 -6.51 -26.44
N PRO A 302 -4.61 -6.48 -27.67
CA PRO A 302 -3.39 -7.20 -28.03
C PRO A 302 -2.14 -6.73 -27.26
N PRO A 303 -1.10 -7.58 -27.12
CA PRO A 303 0.13 -7.25 -26.40
C PRO A 303 0.84 -5.97 -26.89
N ARG A 304 0.63 -5.58 -28.15
CA ARG A 304 1.20 -4.36 -28.73
C ARG A 304 0.81 -3.05 -28.02
N GLU A 305 -0.29 -3.06 -27.26
CA GLU A 305 -0.74 -1.88 -26.50
C GLU A 305 0.10 -1.65 -25.22
N THR A 306 0.89 -2.64 -24.81
CA THR A 306 1.90 -2.51 -23.74
C THR A 306 3.25 -3.01 -24.29
N PRO A 307 3.90 -2.22 -25.17
CA PRO A 307 5.18 -2.60 -25.75
C PRO A 307 6.31 -2.59 -24.72
N PHE A 308 7.39 -3.31 -25.01
CA PHE A 308 8.59 -3.33 -24.17
C PHE A 308 9.24 -1.94 -24.11
N LEU A 309 9.61 -1.50 -22.91
CA LEU A 309 10.32 -0.25 -22.63
C LEU A 309 11.51 -0.50 -21.69
N LEU A 310 12.73 -0.43 -22.23
CA LEU A 310 13.96 -0.73 -21.49
C LEU A 310 14.18 0.22 -20.30
N GLU A 311 13.98 1.53 -20.50
CA GLU A 311 14.29 2.56 -19.50
C GLU A 311 13.55 2.37 -18.18
N LYS A 312 12.37 1.75 -18.24
CA LYS A 312 11.52 1.48 -17.08
C LYS A 312 11.37 -0.01 -16.75
N MET A 313 11.95 -0.90 -17.56
CA MET A 313 11.71 -2.35 -17.47
C MET A 313 10.20 -2.69 -17.48
N GLU A 314 9.45 -1.97 -18.30
CA GLU A 314 8.01 -2.15 -18.52
C GLU A 314 7.76 -2.99 -19.80
N GLY A 315 6.58 -3.59 -19.91
CA GLY A 315 6.17 -4.41 -21.04
C GLY A 315 6.97 -5.71 -21.19
N LEU A 316 7.52 -6.25 -20.10
CA LEU A 316 8.28 -7.50 -20.14
C LEU A 316 7.40 -8.67 -20.59
N GLY A 317 6.09 -8.62 -20.30
CA GLY A 317 5.09 -9.57 -20.76
C GLY A 317 4.82 -9.55 -22.27
N ASN A 318 5.17 -8.48 -22.98
CA ASN A 318 4.88 -8.30 -24.41
C ASN A 318 5.45 -9.44 -25.26
N VAL A 319 6.74 -9.73 -25.13
CA VAL A 319 7.45 -10.73 -25.96
C VAL A 319 6.90 -12.16 -25.81
N PHE A 320 6.25 -12.44 -24.67
CA PHE A 320 5.59 -13.70 -24.36
C PHE A 320 4.12 -13.76 -24.81
N GLY A 321 3.54 -12.63 -25.21
CA GLY A 321 2.14 -12.53 -25.60
C GLY A 321 1.17 -12.78 -24.46
N LEU A 322 1.50 -12.32 -23.25
CA LEU A 322 0.64 -12.50 -22.07
C LEU A 322 -0.68 -11.71 -22.24
N ALA A 323 -1.81 -12.34 -21.90
CA ALA A 323 -3.13 -11.72 -22.00
C ALA A 323 -3.45 -10.91 -20.73
N GLY A 324 -3.58 -9.58 -20.86
CA GLY A 324 -3.69 -8.68 -19.72
C GLY A 324 -4.92 -8.87 -18.83
N ASN A 325 -6.03 -9.42 -19.34
CA ASN A 325 -7.21 -9.74 -18.52
C ASN A 325 -6.98 -10.90 -17.52
N LYS A 326 -5.85 -11.61 -17.59
CA LYS A 326 -5.46 -12.67 -16.66
C LYS A 326 -4.63 -12.19 -15.47
N TYR A 327 -4.38 -10.89 -15.35
CA TYR A 327 -3.57 -10.28 -14.28
C TYR A 327 -4.35 -9.15 -13.59
N GLY A 328 -3.94 -8.78 -12.38
CA GLY A 328 -4.67 -7.85 -11.52
C GLY A 328 -5.67 -8.55 -10.62
N TRP A 329 -5.34 -9.75 -10.15
CA TRP A 329 -6.19 -10.55 -9.27
C TRP A 329 -5.45 -10.91 -7.99
N ILE A 330 -6.20 -11.22 -6.94
CA ILE A 330 -5.67 -11.95 -5.78
C ILE A 330 -5.30 -13.39 -6.16
N VAL A 331 -4.10 -13.80 -5.77
CA VAL A 331 -3.54 -15.14 -5.94
C VAL A 331 -3.41 -15.83 -4.58
N GLU A 332 -4.15 -16.91 -4.36
CA GLU A 332 -4.01 -17.73 -3.14
C GLU A 332 -2.94 -18.82 -3.34
N VAL A 333 -2.01 -18.94 -2.40
CA VAL A 333 -0.93 -19.94 -2.37
C VAL A 333 -0.91 -20.67 -1.03
N ASP A 334 -0.83 -22.00 -1.05
CA ASP A 334 -0.50 -22.81 0.12
C ASP A 334 1.03 -23.00 0.24
N PRO A 335 1.72 -22.32 1.18
CA PRO A 335 3.16 -22.45 1.32
C PRO A 335 3.58 -23.86 1.73
N THR A 336 2.73 -24.59 2.46
CA THR A 336 3.00 -25.95 2.94
C THR A 336 2.86 -27.02 1.85
N ASN A 337 2.27 -26.69 0.70
CA ASN A 337 2.11 -27.58 -0.43
C ASN A 337 3.06 -27.22 -1.58
N PRO A 338 4.19 -27.92 -1.78
CA PRO A 338 5.18 -27.58 -2.82
C PRO A 338 4.67 -27.75 -4.27
N LYS A 339 3.47 -28.30 -4.46
CA LYS A 339 2.82 -28.44 -5.77
C LYS A 339 1.79 -27.35 -6.04
N ASP A 340 1.56 -26.45 -5.09
CA ASP A 340 0.71 -25.29 -5.30
C ASP A 340 1.51 -24.11 -5.87
N TYR A 341 1.04 -23.63 -7.02
CA TYR A 341 1.62 -22.54 -7.80
C TYR A 341 0.71 -21.31 -7.82
N GLY A 342 -0.44 -21.35 -7.15
CA GLY A 342 -1.34 -20.21 -7.06
C GLY A 342 -2.67 -20.41 -7.78
N THR A 343 -3.73 -19.90 -7.16
CA THR A 343 -5.08 -19.84 -7.70
C THR A 343 -5.59 -18.40 -7.70
N LYS A 344 -5.98 -17.88 -8.86
CA LYS A 344 -6.59 -16.55 -8.98
C LYS A 344 -8.10 -16.60 -8.71
N HIS A 345 -8.59 -15.82 -7.75
CA HIS A 345 -10.02 -15.82 -7.37
C HIS A 345 -10.77 -14.66 -8.01
N THR A 346 -11.44 -14.91 -9.14
CA THR A 346 -11.92 -13.79 -9.96
C THR A 346 -13.17 -13.11 -9.42
N TRP A 347 -13.86 -13.72 -8.45
CA TRP A 347 -14.97 -13.07 -7.75
C TRP A 347 -14.53 -11.91 -6.87
N LEU A 348 -13.23 -11.82 -6.54
CA LEU A 348 -12.66 -10.72 -5.78
C LEU A 348 -12.47 -9.45 -6.64
N GLY A 349 -12.73 -9.56 -7.95
CA GLY A 349 -12.60 -8.48 -8.93
C GLY A 349 -11.19 -8.34 -9.47
N ARG A 350 -11.05 -7.60 -10.57
CA ARG A 350 -9.77 -7.25 -11.19
C ARG A 350 -9.54 -5.75 -11.10
N TYR A 351 -8.50 -5.38 -10.39
CA TYR A 351 -8.02 -4.02 -10.20
C TYR A 351 -6.60 -4.07 -9.63
N ARG A 352 -6.03 -2.93 -9.24
CA ARG A 352 -4.70 -2.86 -8.64
C ARG A 352 -4.81 -3.16 -7.16
N HIS A 353 -4.76 -4.43 -6.82
CA HIS A 353 -4.98 -4.85 -5.44
C HIS A 353 -3.77 -4.53 -4.57
N GLU A 354 -4.00 -3.88 -3.43
CA GLU A 354 -3.00 -3.80 -2.35
C GLU A 354 -3.18 -4.98 -1.38
N ALA A 355 -3.11 -4.76 -0.07
CA ALA A 355 -3.31 -5.81 0.92
C ALA A 355 -4.78 -6.18 1.11
N VAL A 356 -5.00 -7.24 1.91
CA VAL A 356 -6.32 -7.86 2.04
C VAL A 356 -6.72 -8.19 3.48
N GLY A 357 -7.80 -7.58 3.93
CA GLY A 357 -8.49 -7.95 5.16
C GLY A 357 -9.44 -9.12 4.91
N ILE A 358 -9.33 -10.20 5.69
CA ILE A 358 -10.25 -11.35 5.59
C ILE A 358 -10.94 -11.66 6.91
N ARG A 359 -12.27 -11.73 6.87
CA ARG A 359 -13.12 -12.02 8.02
C ARG A 359 -13.77 -13.38 7.88
N VAL A 360 -13.43 -14.28 8.80
CA VAL A 360 -13.75 -15.72 8.73
C VAL A 360 -14.39 -16.19 10.03
N GLU A 361 -15.71 -16.26 10.06
CA GLU A 361 -16.48 -16.55 11.27
C GLU A 361 -17.39 -17.76 11.12
N PHE A 362 -17.39 -18.65 12.11
CA PHE A 362 -18.25 -19.84 12.11
C PHE A 362 -19.73 -19.46 11.88
N GLY A 363 -20.36 -20.13 10.92
CA GLY A 363 -21.78 -19.95 10.60
C GLY A 363 -22.12 -18.69 9.80
N GLN A 364 -21.14 -17.81 9.56
CA GLN A 364 -21.29 -16.63 8.72
C GLN A 364 -20.72 -16.86 7.31
N PRO A 365 -21.15 -16.08 6.31
CA PRO A 365 -20.39 -15.88 5.09
C PRO A 365 -18.96 -15.40 5.38
N LEU A 366 -18.02 -15.79 4.53
CA LEU A 366 -16.70 -15.17 4.48
C LEU A 366 -16.84 -13.77 3.88
N ALA A 367 -16.18 -12.79 4.49
CA ALA A 367 -15.99 -11.48 3.89
C ALA A 367 -14.49 -11.23 3.60
N PHE A 368 -14.23 -10.58 2.48
CA PHE A 368 -12.91 -10.20 2.01
C PHE A 368 -12.95 -8.72 1.66
N TYR A 369 -11.91 -7.97 2.01
CA TYR A 369 -11.79 -6.53 1.81
C TYR A 369 -10.46 -6.23 1.11
N SER A 370 -10.45 -5.27 0.19
CA SER A 370 -9.24 -4.88 -0.53
C SER A 370 -9.42 -3.49 -1.14
N GLY A 371 -8.33 -2.72 -1.15
CA GLY A 371 -8.20 -1.46 -1.88
C GLY A 371 -7.85 -1.67 -3.35
N CYS A 372 -8.26 -0.72 -4.19
CA CYS A 372 -7.64 -0.52 -5.50
C CYS A 372 -6.68 0.66 -5.41
N ASP A 373 -5.37 0.42 -5.30
CA ASP A 373 -4.40 1.49 -5.25
C ASP A 373 -4.23 2.13 -6.64
N ARG A 374 -4.87 3.28 -6.77
CA ARG A 374 -4.71 4.22 -7.87
C ARG A 374 -5.41 5.50 -7.48
N ARG A 375 -5.05 6.58 -8.16
CA ARG A 375 -5.87 7.79 -8.13
C ARG A 375 -7.28 7.47 -8.61
N SER A 376 -8.26 7.96 -7.86
CA SER A 376 -9.68 7.59 -8.00
C SER A 376 -9.98 6.10 -7.79
N GLY A 377 -9.15 5.38 -7.02
CA GLY A 377 -9.36 4.00 -6.62
C GLY A 377 -10.64 3.80 -5.80
N HIS A 378 -10.93 2.57 -5.38
CA HIS A 378 -12.13 2.24 -4.62
C HIS A 378 -11.82 1.22 -3.53
N LEU A 379 -12.60 1.22 -2.45
CA LEU A 379 -12.60 0.15 -1.45
C LEU A 379 -13.65 -0.90 -1.82
N TYR A 380 -13.26 -2.17 -1.80
CA TYR A 380 -14.12 -3.30 -2.14
C TYR A 380 -14.39 -4.22 -0.96
N LYS A 381 -15.52 -4.92 -1.08
CA LYS A 381 -15.90 -6.03 -0.21
C LYS A 381 -16.42 -7.17 -1.05
N PHE A 382 -15.95 -8.39 -0.82
CA PHE A 382 -16.56 -9.60 -1.33
C PHE A 382 -17.26 -10.34 -0.18
N VAL A 383 -18.44 -10.89 -0.45
CA VAL A 383 -19.17 -11.77 0.49
C VAL A 383 -19.46 -13.10 -0.18
N SER A 384 -19.00 -14.19 0.41
CA SER A 384 -19.24 -15.53 -0.12
C SER A 384 -20.71 -15.92 -0.04
N LYS A 385 -21.19 -16.69 -1.01
CA LYS A 385 -22.54 -17.28 -0.93
C LYS A 385 -22.61 -18.39 0.13
N GLY A 386 -21.55 -19.18 0.22
CA GLY A 386 -21.41 -20.22 1.24
C GLY A 386 -21.12 -19.65 2.62
N LYS A 387 -21.16 -20.52 3.63
CA LYS A 387 -20.86 -20.18 5.02
C LYS A 387 -19.65 -20.96 5.50
N VAL A 388 -18.86 -20.33 6.36
CA VAL A 388 -17.73 -20.96 7.03
C VAL A 388 -18.25 -22.00 8.03
N LYS A 389 -17.74 -23.22 7.92
CA LYS A 389 -18.05 -24.32 8.87
C LYS A 389 -16.96 -24.52 9.92
N ASN A 390 -15.72 -24.26 9.55
CA ASN A 390 -14.57 -24.25 10.44
C ASN A 390 -13.59 -23.21 9.88
N PRO A 391 -13.28 -22.11 10.60
CA PRO A 391 -12.38 -21.07 10.13
C PRO A 391 -10.99 -21.56 9.68
N GLN A 392 -10.48 -22.65 10.26
CA GLN A 392 -9.15 -23.18 9.97
C GLN A 392 -9.13 -24.25 8.86
N ASP A 393 -10.29 -24.63 8.31
CA ASP A 393 -10.34 -25.66 7.26
C ASP A 393 -9.88 -25.09 5.90
N LYS A 394 -8.83 -25.69 5.32
CA LYS A 394 -8.32 -25.33 3.99
C LYS A 394 -9.37 -25.37 2.88
N LYS A 395 -10.49 -26.10 3.07
CA LYS A 395 -11.63 -26.08 2.14
C LYS A 395 -12.31 -24.72 2.04
N ASN A 396 -12.05 -23.78 2.96
CA ASN A 396 -12.60 -22.43 2.89
C ASN A 396 -12.16 -21.66 1.65
N SER A 397 -11.02 -22.01 1.02
CA SER A 397 -10.60 -21.47 -0.28
C SER A 397 -11.72 -21.51 -1.34
N GLN A 398 -12.54 -22.58 -1.34
CA GLN A 398 -13.65 -22.71 -2.30
C GLN A 398 -14.74 -21.63 -2.13
N LEU A 399 -14.83 -20.98 -0.96
CA LEU A 399 -15.81 -19.92 -0.69
C LEU A 399 -15.47 -18.63 -1.44
N LEU A 400 -14.21 -18.43 -1.84
CA LEU A 400 -13.77 -17.31 -2.67
C LEU A 400 -14.20 -17.46 -4.15
N ALA A 401 -14.74 -18.62 -4.53
CA ALA A 401 -15.14 -18.94 -5.91
C ALA A 401 -16.64 -18.70 -6.21
N ASP A 402 -17.47 -18.35 -5.22
CA ASP A 402 -18.90 -18.05 -5.42
C ASP A 402 -19.41 -17.05 -4.37
N GLY A 403 -19.89 -15.89 -4.81
CA GLY A 403 -20.36 -14.81 -3.94
C GLY A 403 -20.72 -13.55 -4.72
N ILE A 404 -20.62 -12.40 -4.09
CA ILE A 404 -20.86 -11.09 -4.72
C ILE A 404 -19.75 -10.13 -4.30
N LEU A 405 -19.20 -9.40 -5.28
CA LEU A 405 -18.32 -8.27 -5.07
C LEU A 405 -19.13 -6.97 -4.94
N TYR A 406 -18.71 -6.12 -4.02
CA TYR A 406 -19.31 -4.83 -3.72
C TYR A 406 -18.23 -3.74 -3.71
N ALA A 407 -18.62 -2.51 -4.00
CA ALA A 407 -17.77 -1.33 -3.86
C ALA A 407 -18.39 -0.35 -2.84
N ALA A 408 -17.55 0.33 -2.06
CA ALA A 408 -17.99 1.23 -0.99
C ALA A 408 -18.57 2.55 -1.54
N LYS A 409 -19.67 2.99 -0.95
CA LYS A 409 -20.12 4.39 -0.95
C LYS A 409 -20.01 4.95 0.45
N PHE A 410 -19.14 5.94 0.63
CA PHE A 410 -19.03 6.70 1.87
C PHE A 410 -19.95 7.93 1.82
N ASN A 411 -20.59 8.23 2.94
CA ASN A 411 -21.33 9.46 3.17
C ASN A 411 -20.56 10.33 4.19
N SER A 412 -20.61 11.65 4.02
CA SER A 412 -19.89 12.61 4.87
C SER A 412 -20.33 12.67 6.33
N ASP A 413 -21.43 11.98 6.68
CA ASP A 413 -21.94 11.84 8.05
C ASP A 413 -21.33 10.66 8.83
N GLY A 414 -20.31 10.00 8.27
CA GLY A 414 -19.66 8.83 8.87
C GLY A 414 -20.41 7.53 8.66
N THR A 415 -21.43 7.50 7.80
CA THR A 415 -22.11 6.27 7.35
C THR A 415 -21.65 5.86 5.96
N GLY A 416 -21.98 4.64 5.56
CA GLY A 416 -21.78 4.20 4.19
C GLY A 416 -22.55 2.92 3.86
N GLN A 417 -22.46 2.51 2.61
CA GLN A 417 -23.13 1.32 2.08
C GLN A 417 -22.27 0.60 1.02
N TRP A 418 -22.54 -0.68 0.86
CA TRP A 418 -21.90 -1.55 -0.12
C TRP A 418 -22.76 -1.69 -1.38
N ILE A 419 -22.27 -1.21 -2.53
CA ILE A 419 -22.97 -1.29 -3.83
C ILE A 419 -22.56 -2.57 -4.56
N PRO A 420 -23.48 -3.50 -4.89
CA PRO A 420 -23.12 -4.75 -5.55
C PRO A 420 -22.68 -4.53 -7.00
N LEU A 421 -21.65 -5.24 -7.46
CA LEU A 421 -21.18 -5.22 -8.85
C LEU A 421 -21.73 -6.40 -9.63
N LYS A 422 -22.98 -6.26 -10.09
CA LYS A 422 -23.72 -7.28 -10.85
C LYS A 422 -24.54 -6.64 -11.96
N ALA A 423 -24.99 -7.45 -12.92
CA ALA A 423 -25.59 -6.96 -14.16
C ALA A 423 -26.82 -6.07 -13.98
N ASP A 424 -27.63 -6.26 -12.94
CA ASP A 424 -28.84 -5.47 -12.66
C ASP A 424 -28.58 -4.23 -11.79
N THR A 425 -27.34 -3.96 -11.37
CA THR A 425 -27.00 -2.76 -10.60
C THR A 425 -27.18 -1.50 -11.45
N ALA A 426 -27.88 -0.51 -10.91
CA ALA A 426 -28.17 0.74 -11.61
C ALA A 426 -26.91 1.59 -11.84
N ILE A 427 -26.86 2.26 -12.99
CA ILE A 427 -25.82 3.24 -13.33
C ILE A 427 -26.09 4.55 -12.59
N ASN A 428 -25.12 5.00 -11.81
CA ASN A 428 -25.21 6.25 -11.06
C ASN A 428 -23.83 6.85 -10.73
N PRO A 429 -23.00 7.18 -11.73
CA PRO A 429 -21.69 7.76 -11.48
C PRO A 429 -21.80 9.12 -10.77
N ASP A 430 -20.78 9.44 -9.99
CA ASP A 430 -20.63 10.76 -9.34
C ASP A 430 -20.45 11.87 -10.38
N GLN A 431 -20.77 13.11 -9.98
CA GLN A 431 -20.52 14.28 -10.83
C GLN A 431 -19.02 14.63 -10.81
N PRO A 432 -18.44 15.16 -11.90
CA PRO A 432 -17.01 15.45 -11.94
C PRO A 432 -16.54 16.44 -10.87
N ASP A 433 -17.38 17.39 -10.47
CA ASP A 433 -17.06 18.49 -9.55
C ASP A 433 -16.87 18.06 -8.08
N VAL A 434 -17.35 16.88 -7.69
CA VAL A 434 -17.09 16.35 -6.33
C VAL A 434 -15.69 15.75 -6.20
N HIS A 435 -15.00 15.49 -7.32
CA HIS A 435 -13.68 14.88 -7.33
C HIS A 435 -12.57 15.92 -7.32
N ALA A 436 -11.48 15.62 -6.63
CA ALA A 436 -10.23 16.33 -6.86
C ALA A 436 -9.85 16.24 -8.36
N GLY A 437 -9.44 17.36 -8.95
CA GLY A 437 -9.18 17.45 -10.40
C GLY A 437 -10.42 17.65 -11.28
N GLY A 438 -11.64 17.57 -10.73
CA GLY A 438 -12.87 17.92 -11.45
C GLY A 438 -13.25 16.96 -12.59
N VAL A 439 -12.79 15.70 -12.54
CA VAL A 439 -12.99 14.69 -13.59
C VAL A 439 -13.21 13.29 -13.00
N ILE A 440 -13.86 12.40 -13.75
CA ILE A 440 -14.00 10.97 -13.42
C ILE A 440 -13.84 10.10 -14.66
N ALA A 441 -13.13 8.97 -14.54
CA ALA A 441 -13.01 7.98 -15.59
C ALA A 441 -14.23 7.04 -15.61
N LEU A 442 -14.82 6.82 -16.79
CA LEU A 442 -15.98 5.93 -16.97
C LEU A 442 -15.77 4.94 -18.12
N PRO A 443 -16.46 3.78 -18.12
CA PRO A 443 -16.38 2.80 -19.21
C PRO A 443 -16.65 3.40 -20.60
N GLN A 444 -15.70 3.27 -21.53
CA GLN A 444 -15.91 3.61 -22.93
C GLN A 444 -16.51 2.42 -23.68
N ARG A 445 -17.75 2.59 -24.16
CA ARG A 445 -18.50 1.56 -24.89
C ARG A 445 -18.99 2.10 -26.24
N PRO A 446 -19.03 1.29 -27.32
CA PRO A 446 -18.66 -0.13 -27.40
C PRO A 446 -17.16 -0.37 -27.63
N LYS A 447 -16.32 0.67 -27.63
CA LYS A 447 -14.91 0.56 -28.05
C LYS A 447 -14.00 -0.22 -27.08
N GLY A 448 -14.38 -0.32 -25.80
CA GLY A 448 -13.50 -0.83 -24.73
C GLY A 448 -12.70 0.29 -24.08
N GLY A 449 -12.06 0.01 -22.94
CA GLY A 449 -11.31 0.99 -22.16
C GLY A 449 -12.20 2.02 -21.43
N SER A 450 -11.64 3.20 -21.15
CA SER A 450 -12.29 4.31 -20.43
C SER A 450 -12.34 5.60 -21.25
N PHE A 451 -13.17 6.55 -20.81
CA PHE A 451 -13.13 7.95 -21.22
C PHE A 451 -13.25 8.85 -19.98
N ILE A 452 -12.79 10.10 -20.09
CA ILE A 452 -12.80 11.05 -18.98
C ILE A 452 -14.03 11.95 -19.10
N ALA A 453 -14.95 11.83 -18.14
CA ALA A 453 -16.08 12.73 -17.98
C ALA A 453 -15.64 13.98 -17.22
N LYS A 454 -15.90 15.15 -17.80
CA LYS A 454 -15.46 16.45 -17.27
C LYS A 454 -16.63 17.37 -16.92
N THR A 455 -17.84 17.03 -17.36
CA THR A 455 -19.03 17.86 -17.18
C THR A 455 -20.25 17.04 -16.78
N ASP A 456 -21.22 17.67 -16.13
CA ASP A 456 -22.53 17.06 -15.83
C ASP A 456 -23.22 16.51 -17.07
N LYS A 457 -23.00 17.14 -18.23
CA LYS A 457 -23.54 16.70 -19.50
C LYS A 457 -22.97 15.35 -19.93
N ASP A 458 -21.69 15.09 -19.65
CA ASP A 458 -21.07 13.79 -19.91
C ASP A 458 -21.75 12.70 -19.08
N ILE A 459 -22.00 12.97 -17.79
CA ILE A 459 -22.71 12.06 -16.88
C ILE A 459 -24.16 11.84 -17.33
N GLN A 460 -24.88 12.89 -17.69
CA GLN A 460 -26.25 12.79 -18.21
C GLN A 460 -26.31 11.95 -19.49
N ASN A 461 -25.37 12.16 -20.42
CA ASN A 461 -25.28 11.37 -21.65
C ASN A 461 -24.99 9.89 -21.35
N PHE A 462 -24.10 9.61 -20.41
CA PHE A 462 -23.78 8.25 -19.97
C PHE A 462 -25.02 7.56 -19.37
N LYS A 463 -25.70 8.20 -18.41
CA LYS A 463 -26.95 7.69 -17.77
C LYS A 463 -28.12 7.59 -18.74
N LYS A 464 -28.16 8.41 -19.79
CA LYS A 464 -29.18 8.29 -20.86
C LYS A 464 -28.97 7.01 -21.66
N ARG A 465 -27.72 6.67 -21.92
CA ARG A 465 -27.32 5.54 -22.77
C ARG A 465 -27.33 4.19 -22.03
N PHE A 466 -26.97 4.17 -20.75
CA PHE A 466 -26.87 2.96 -19.94
C PHE A 466 -27.70 3.11 -18.67
N LYS A 467 -28.47 2.07 -18.31
CA LYS A 467 -29.35 2.05 -17.14
C LYS A 467 -28.82 1.14 -16.04
N THR A 468 -28.22 0.02 -16.44
CA THR A 468 -27.61 -0.96 -15.53
C THR A 468 -26.19 -1.30 -15.96
N LEU A 469 -25.38 -1.88 -15.06
CA LEU A 469 -24.06 -2.41 -15.41
C LEU A 469 -24.14 -3.40 -16.58
N GLY A 470 -25.19 -4.23 -16.65
CA GLY A 470 -25.40 -5.20 -17.70
C GLY A 470 -25.55 -4.61 -19.11
N ASP A 471 -25.84 -3.30 -19.23
CA ASP A 471 -25.89 -2.58 -20.51
C ASP A 471 -24.50 -2.21 -21.04
N LEU A 472 -23.49 -2.18 -20.16
CA LEU A 472 -22.10 -1.87 -20.51
C LEU A 472 -21.34 -3.09 -21.05
N TYR A 473 -21.80 -4.30 -20.76
CA TYR A 473 -21.08 -5.53 -21.03
C TYR A 473 -21.88 -6.51 -21.90
N THR A 474 -21.16 -7.33 -22.68
CA THR A 474 -21.73 -8.25 -23.67
C THR A 474 -21.36 -9.70 -23.38
N GLY A 475 -22.21 -10.63 -23.86
CA GLY A 475 -22.08 -12.06 -23.60
C GLY A 475 -23.33 -12.65 -22.94
N ASN A 476 -23.26 -13.95 -22.63
CA ASN A 476 -24.25 -14.63 -21.79
C ASN A 476 -24.16 -14.14 -20.32
N PRO A 477 -25.09 -14.51 -19.42
CA PRO A 477 -25.09 -14.01 -18.04
C PRO A 477 -23.78 -14.23 -17.27
N GLU A 478 -23.15 -15.40 -17.42
CA GLU A 478 -21.87 -15.71 -16.75
C GLU A 478 -20.72 -14.89 -17.35
N GLU A 479 -20.65 -14.79 -18.69
CA GLU A 479 -19.65 -13.98 -19.38
C GLU A 479 -19.79 -12.49 -19.04
N LYS A 480 -21.01 -11.98 -18.89
CA LYS A 480 -21.26 -10.60 -18.46
C LYS A 480 -20.76 -10.37 -17.04
N GLN A 481 -21.05 -11.29 -16.11
CA GLN A 481 -20.53 -11.18 -14.75
C GLN A 481 -18.99 -11.25 -14.74
N GLY A 482 -18.39 -12.13 -15.56
CA GLY A 482 -16.95 -12.19 -15.75
C GLY A 482 -16.38 -10.88 -16.28
N ALA A 483 -17.01 -10.27 -17.29
CA ALA A 483 -16.58 -8.98 -17.84
C ALA A 483 -16.73 -7.82 -16.84
N ILE A 484 -17.78 -7.80 -16.01
CA ILE A 484 -17.93 -6.84 -14.90
C ILE A 484 -16.78 -6.97 -13.91
N LEU A 485 -16.41 -8.20 -13.53
CA LEU A 485 -15.32 -8.44 -12.58
C LEU A 485 -13.95 -8.10 -13.18
N ILE A 486 -13.73 -8.37 -14.48
CA ILE A 486 -12.50 -7.99 -15.20
C ILE A 486 -12.33 -6.47 -15.30
N ASP A 487 -13.43 -5.72 -15.37
CA ASP A 487 -13.47 -4.26 -15.47
C ASP A 487 -13.99 -3.61 -14.18
N ALA A 488 -13.72 -4.25 -13.03
CA ALA A 488 -14.34 -3.93 -11.75
C ALA A 488 -14.11 -2.47 -11.32
N HIS A 489 -12.92 -1.92 -11.58
CA HIS A 489 -12.63 -0.50 -11.32
C HIS A 489 -13.61 0.44 -12.03
N LEU A 490 -13.73 0.33 -13.36
CA LEU A 490 -14.64 1.20 -14.11
C LEU A 490 -16.11 0.86 -13.85
N ALA A 491 -16.44 -0.39 -13.52
CA ALA A 491 -17.77 -0.78 -13.07
C ALA A 491 -18.16 -0.09 -11.75
N ALA A 492 -17.24 -0.01 -10.78
CA ALA A 492 -17.44 0.67 -9.51
C ALA A 492 -17.68 2.18 -9.70
N SER A 493 -16.87 2.85 -10.53
CA SER A 493 -17.09 4.26 -10.88
C SER A 493 -18.46 4.47 -11.55
N ALA A 494 -18.88 3.56 -12.44
CA ALA A 494 -20.14 3.66 -13.16
C ALA A 494 -21.40 3.50 -12.27
N VAL A 495 -21.30 2.79 -11.14
CA VAL A 495 -22.41 2.63 -10.18
C VAL A 495 -22.38 3.69 -9.07
N GLY A 496 -21.39 4.57 -9.07
CA GLY A 496 -21.26 5.66 -8.11
C GLY A 496 -20.57 5.28 -6.81
N ALA A 497 -19.74 4.22 -6.80
CA ALA A 497 -18.85 3.97 -5.69
C ALA A 497 -17.93 5.18 -5.47
N THR A 498 -17.60 5.47 -4.21
CA THR A 498 -16.76 6.63 -3.88
C THR A 498 -15.36 6.43 -4.43
N CYS A 499 -14.89 7.35 -5.27
CA CYS A 499 -13.47 7.46 -5.62
C CYS A 499 -12.68 7.81 -4.35
N ALA A 500 -11.76 6.94 -3.97
CA ALA A 500 -10.99 7.01 -2.74
C ALA A 500 -9.56 7.51 -2.98
N ALA A 501 -8.90 7.92 -1.89
CA ALA A 501 -7.58 8.51 -1.91
C ALA A 501 -6.48 7.44 -1.87
N ARG A 502 -6.36 6.67 -2.96
CA ARG A 502 -5.39 5.58 -3.10
C ARG A 502 -5.45 4.60 -1.90
N PRO A 503 -6.53 3.80 -1.80
CA PRO A 503 -6.63 2.80 -0.74
C PRO A 503 -5.54 1.75 -0.93
N GLU A 504 -4.63 1.69 0.02
CA GLU A 504 -3.57 0.68 0.10
C GLU A 504 -4.04 -0.44 1.04
N ASP A 505 -3.36 -0.68 2.15
CA ASP A 505 -3.57 -1.87 2.99
C ASP A 505 -4.92 -1.85 3.75
N THR A 506 -5.46 -3.06 3.98
CA THR A 506 -6.65 -3.31 4.78
C THR A 506 -6.42 -4.41 5.81
N GLU A 507 -6.69 -4.13 7.08
CA GLU A 507 -6.48 -5.07 8.19
C GLU A 507 -7.71 -5.25 9.09
N ILE A 508 -7.93 -6.47 9.59
CA ILE A 508 -9.08 -6.77 10.45
C ILE A 508 -8.69 -6.75 11.93
N GLY A 509 -9.26 -5.78 12.65
CA GLY A 509 -9.21 -5.64 14.10
C GLY A 509 -9.70 -6.88 14.84
N PRO A 510 -9.17 -7.19 16.05
CA PRO A 510 -9.73 -8.23 16.92
C PRO A 510 -11.21 -8.01 17.29
N ASP A 511 -11.68 -6.77 17.22
CA ASP A 511 -13.08 -6.39 17.43
C ASP A 511 -13.97 -6.53 16.18
N GLY A 512 -13.39 -6.95 15.05
CA GLY A 512 -14.06 -7.09 13.76
C GLY A 512 -14.11 -5.82 12.91
N SER A 513 -13.52 -4.71 13.38
CA SER A 513 -13.35 -3.48 12.58
C SER A 513 -12.38 -3.70 11.43
N LEU A 514 -12.59 -2.97 10.33
CA LEU A 514 -11.66 -2.89 9.21
C LEU A 514 -10.83 -1.60 9.36
N PHE A 515 -9.52 -1.70 9.36
CA PHE A 515 -8.60 -0.57 9.22
C PHE A 515 -8.16 -0.46 7.77
N ILE A 516 -8.07 0.76 7.24
CA ILE A 516 -7.67 1.03 5.86
C ILE A 516 -6.63 2.16 5.84
N ALA A 517 -5.56 1.98 5.07
CA ALA A 517 -4.64 3.05 4.71
C ALA A 517 -5.05 3.73 3.40
N PHE A 518 -4.98 5.05 3.38
CA PHE A 518 -5.21 5.87 2.19
C PHE A 518 -3.98 6.75 2.00
N THR A 519 -3.13 6.41 1.04
CA THR A 519 -1.77 6.98 1.00
C THR A 519 -1.71 8.41 0.50
N SER A 520 -2.56 8.78 -0.47
CA SER A 520 -2.53 10.12 -1.06
C SER A 520 -3.83 10.48 -1.76
N GLY A 521 -4.31 11.69 -1.49
CA GLY A 521 -5.47 12.30 -2.12
C GLY A 521 -5.15 13.17 -3.33
N THR A 522 -3.91 13.17 -3.83
CA THR A 522 -3.52 13.98 -4.99
C THR A 522 -4.16 13.46 -6.27
N ALA A 523 -4.72 14.38 -7.06
CA ALA A 523 -5.38 14.09 -8.32
C ALA A 523 -4.43 14.13 -9.53
N ASP A 524 -4.85 13.52 -10.63
CA ASP A 524 -4.27 13.78 -11.95
C ASP A 524 -5.33 14.03 -13.03
N ALA A 525 -4.86 14.44 -14.20
CA ALA A 525 -5.72 14.77 -15.34
C ALA A 525 -6.26 13.53 -16.09
N GLU A 526 -5.69 12.34 -15.86
CA GLU A 526 -5.99 11.11 -16.60
C GLU A 526 -7.05 10.25 -15.91
N THR A 527 -7.19 10.36 -14.59
CA THR A 527 -8.08 9.53 -13.76
C THR A 527 -8.87 10.34 -12.74
N GLY A 528 -8.47 11.60 -12.49
CA GLY A 528 -9.04 12.44 -11.45
C GLY A 528 -8.37 12.19 -10.09
N GLY A 529 -9.11 12.43 -9.03
CA GLY A 529 -8.70 12.12 -7.67
C GLY A 529 -9.90 11.74 -6.79
N PRO A 530 -9.68 11.63 -5.48
CA PRO A 530 -10.73 11.18 -4.57
C PRO A 530 -11.92 12.15 -4.52
N ASN A 531 -13.04 11.65 -4.02
CA ASN A 531 -14.19 12.47 -3.69
C ASN A 531 -13.86 13.39 -2.48
N LEU A 532 -13.88 14.71 -2.72
CA LEU A 532 -13.51 15.75 -1.75
C LEU A 532 -14.54 15.96 -0.63
N GLU A 533 -15.69 15.27 -0.66
CA GLU A 533 -16.61 15.25 0.48
C GLU A 533 -16.16 14.28 1.58
N ILE A 534 -15.26 13.36 1.25
CA ILE A 534 -14.78 12.30 2.14
C ILE A 534 -13.28 12.49 2.42
N PHE A 535 -12.49 12.69 1.36
CA PHE A 535 -11.04 12.81 1.44
C PHE A 535 -10.63 14.24 1.11
N GLN A 536 -10.36 15.03 2.15
CA GLN A 536 -9.99 16.43 2.02
C GLN A 536 -8.98 16.82 3.09
N ALA A 537 -8.23 17.88 2.84
CA ALA A 537 -7.33 18.45 3.82
C ALA A 537 -8.09 18.80 5.13
N PRO A 538 -7.46 18.66 6.32
CA PRO A 538 -8.13 18.92 7.60
C PRO A 538 -8.71 20.34 7.75
N SER A 539 -8.07 21.33 7.13
CA SER A 539 -8.41 22.76 7.29
C SER A 539 -9.29 23.32 6.16
N GLU A 540 -9.35 22.66 5.01
CA GLU A 540 -10.05 23.17 3.83
C GLU A 540 -10.45 22.07 2.84
N LYS A 541 -11.52 22.29 2.06
CA LYS A 541 -12.00 21.34 1.05
C LYS A 541 -11.10 21.34 -0.18
N LYS A 542 -9.95 20.67 -0.09
CA LYS A 542 -9.01 20.45 -1.18
C LYS A 542 -8.32 19.08 -1.09
N GLN A 543 -7.64 18.69 -2.17
CA GLN A 543 -6.81 17.48 -2.20
C GLN A 543 -5.69 17.52 -1.14
N TYR A 544 -5.29 16.35 -0.65
CA TYR A 544 -4.34 16.26 0.45
C TYR A 544 -3.37 15.10 0.23
N GLU A 545 -2.07 15.41 0.24
CA GLU A 545 -1.03 14.46 -0.15
C GLU A 545 -0.72 13.42 0.94
N TYR A 546 -0.75 13.82 2.21
CA TYR A 546 -0.08 13.07 3.28
C TYR A 546 -0.86 11.84 3.80
N GLY A 547 -2.08 11.64 3.31
CA GLY A 547 -2.87 10.43 3.57
C GLY A 547 -3.58 10.34 4.92
N TRP A 548 -4.29 9.23 5.13
CA TRP A 548 -5.13 8.95 6.29
C TRP A 548 -5.15 7.46 6.66
N LEU A 549 -5.47 7.18 7.92
CA LEU A 549 -5.92 5.87 8.37
C LEU A 549 -7.40 5.94 8.75
N MET A 550 -8.20 5.03 8.22
CA MET A 550 -9.63 4.93 8.49
C MET A 550 -9.93 3.67 9.29
N ARG A 551 -10.93 3.75 10.17
CA ARG A 551 -11.59 2.60 10.78
C ARG A 551 -13.02 2.51 10.30
N LEU A 552 -13.44 1.32 9.87
CA LEU A 552 -14.78 1.01 9.40
C LEU A 552 -15.37 -0.14 10.22
N VAL A 553 -16.63 0.00 10.64
CA VAL A 553 -17.37 -1.01 11.38
C VAL A 553 -18.66 -1.32 10.65
N GLU A 554 -18.83 -2.59 10.30
CA GLU A 554 -20.05 -3.10 9.67
C GLU A 554 -21.25 -3.00 10.62
N GLU A 555 -22.43 -2.70 10.09
CA GLU A 555 -23.67 -2.67 10.87
C GLU A 555 -23.93 -4.03 11.54
N GLY A 556 -24.21 -4.01 12.84
CA GLY A 556 -24.36 -5.23 13.64
C GLY A 556 -23.07 -6.05 13.81
N ASN A 557 -21.92 -5.53 13.35
CA ASN A 557 -20.63 -6.19 13.33
C ASN A 557 -20.70 -7.60 12.73
N VAL A 558 -21.28 -7.75 11.54
CA VAL A 558 -21.38 -9.04 10.82
C VAL A 558 -20.84 -8.95 9.38
N PRO A 559 -20.20 -10.01 8.85
CA PRO A 559 -19.61 -10.01 7.50
C PRO A 559 -20.60 -9.67 6.37
N GLN A 560 -21.87 -10.06 6.49
CA GLN A 560 -22.91 -9.86 5.47
C GLN A 560 -23.61 -8.50 5.53
N ALA A 561 -23.19 -7.58 6.39
CA ALA A 561 -23.79 -6.26 6.45
C ALA A 561 -23.61 -5.51 5.11
N MET A 562 -24.61 -4.69 4.75
CA MET A 562 -24.59 -3.88 3.52
C MET A 562 -24.45 -2.38 3.81
N THR A 563 -24.33 -2.03 5.09
CA THR A 563 -24.14 -0.68 5.59
C THR A 563 -23.08 -0.72 6.68
N PHE A 564 -22.37 0.38 6.84
CA PHE A 564 -21.29 0.51 7.80
C PHE A 564 -21.21 1.94 8.35
N ARG A 565 -20.45 2.08 9.42
CA ARG A 565 -19.97 3.36 9.95
C ARG A 565 -18.47 3.45 9.79
N TRP A 566 -17.94 4.65 9.62
CA TRP A 566 -16.52 4.90 9.43
C TRP A 566 -16.07 6.18 10.13
N GLU A 567 -14.79 6.24 10.48
CA GLU A 567 -14.10 7.43 10.98
C GLU A 567 -12.63 7.45 10.53
N MET A 568 -12.05 8.63 10.31
CA MET A 568 -10.59 8.76 10.19
C MET A 568 -9.98 8.72 11.59
N VAL A 569 -9.11 7.74 11.84
CA VAL A 569 -8.46 7.53 13.14
C VAL A 569 -7.08 8.17 13.23
N ALA A 570 -6.43 8.42 12.09
CA ALA A 570 -5.19 9.17 12.00
C ALA A 570 -5.09 9.89 10.65
N THR A 571 -4.38 11.02 10.64
CA THR A 571 -4.13 11.82 9.44
C THR A 571 -2.63 12.11 9.37
N GLY A 572 -2.02 11.92 8.21
CA GLY A 572 -0.63 12.31 7.97
C GLY A 572 -0.47 13.83 7.98
N GLY A 573 0.74 14.34 7.74
CA GLY A 573 1.01 15.77 7.73
C GLY A 573 1.84 16.26 8.92
N GLU A 574 2.34 17.48 8.80
CA GLU A 574 3.04 18.17 9.89
C GLU A 574 2.11 18.44 11.08
N VAL A 575 2.63 18.34 12.30
CA VAL A 575 1.87 18.56 13.54
C VAL A 575 1.25 19.96 13.60
N ALA A 576 1.99 20.98 13.14
CA ALA A 576 1.51 22.35 13.05
C ALA A 576 0.25 22.52 12.18
N GLN A 577 0.02 21.58 11.26
CA GLN A 577 -1.11 21.57 10.32
C GLN A 577 -2.19 20.54 10.70
N GLY A 578 -2.10 19.96 11.91
CA GLY A 578 -3.05 18.98 12.43
C GLY A 578 -2.79 17.53 12.00
N GLY A 579 -1.63 17.23 11.41
CA GLY A 579 -1.19 15.86 11.14
C GLY A 579 -0.47 15.23 12.34
N LEU A 580 -0.10 13.95 12.21
CA LEU A 580 0.59 13.18 13.26
C LEU A 580 2.10 12.98 13.00
N GLY A 581 2.67 13.63 11.99
CA GLY A 581 4.10 13.61 11.70
C GLY A 581 4.58 12.50 10.76
N PHE A 582 3.67 11.68 10.22
CA PHE A 582 3.93 10.75 9.12
C PHE A 582 3.36 11.28 7.80
N SER A 583 3.72 10.66 6.67
CA SER A 583 3.13 10.92 5.36
C SER A 583 3.03 9.62 4.58
N ASN A 584 2.06 9.53 3.66
CA ASN A 584 1.88 8.40 2.75
C ASN A 584 1.81 7.05 3.50
N PRO A 585 0.84 6.89 4.42
CA PRO A 585 0.65 5.62 5.12
C PRO A 585 0.26 4.53 4.11
N ASP A 586 0.89 3.38 4.27
CA ASP A 586 0.74 2.22 3.40
C ASP A 586 0.44 0.97 4.23
N ASN A 587 1.34 -0.03 4.28
CA ASN A 587 1.02 -1.33 4.86
C ASN A 587 0.71 -1.23 6.36
N LEU A 588 -0.22 -2.07 6.80
CA LEU A 588 -0.75 -2.12 8.16
C LEU A 588 -0.47 -3.48 8.80
N ALA A 589 -0.36 -3.48 10.12
CA ALA A 589 -0.42 -4.69 10.91
C ALA A 589 -1.10 -4.42 12.25
N LEU A 590 -1.70 -5.46 12.82
CA LEU A 590 -2.23 -5.41 14.18
C LEU A 590 -1.42 -6.35 15.06
N ASP A 591 -0.98 -5.84 16.21
CA ASP A 591 -0.44 -6.71 17.24
C ASP A 591 -1.55 -7.49 17.96
N ALA A 592 -1.17 -8.48 18.77
CA ALA A 592 -2.11 -9.36 19.43
C ALA A 592 -3.04 -8.71 20.48
N ILE A 593 -2.82 -7.44 20.83
CA ILE A 593 -3.71 -6.66 21.70
C ILE A 593 -4.47 -5.57 20.95
N GLY A 594 -4.29 -5.50 19.62
CA GLY A 594 -5.05 -4.65 18.72
C GLY A 594 -4.49 -3.25 18.55
N ASN A 595 -3.21 -2.99 18.84
CA ASN A 595 -2.60 -1.73 18.40
C ASN A 595 -2.26 -1.81 16.92
N LEU A 596 -2.40 -0.68 16.24
CA LEU A 596 -2.11 -0.55 14.82
C LEU A 596 -0.64 -0.23 14.62
N TRP A 597 -0.03 -0.89 13.65
CA TRP A 597 1.31 -0.62 13.14
C TRP A 597 1.17 -0.22 11.68
N MET A 598 1.91 0.79 11.24
CA MET A 598 1.80 1.36 9.91
C MET A 598 3.17 1.71 9.36
N VAL A 599 3.46 1.32 8.12
CA VAL A 599 4.64 1.79 7.39
C VAL A 599 4.28 2.90 6.41
N THR A 600 5.27 3.68 5.98
CA THR A 600 5.08 4.76 5.00
C THR A 600 5.74 4.44 3.66
N ASP A 601 5.11 4.86 2.57
CA ASP A 601 5.70 4.90 1.22
C ASP A 601 5.64 6.31 0.59
N ILE A 602 6.61 7.15 0.97
CA ILE A 602 6.93 8.40 0.28
C ILE A 602 7.79 8.05 -0.93
N ALA A 603 7.35 8.49 -2.11
CA ALA A 603 8.10 8.40 -3.36
C ALA A 603 9.60 8.73 -3.17
N THR A 604 10.48 7.80 -3.53
CA THR A 604 11.92 7.85 -3.21
C THR A 604 12.62 9.11 -3.70
N ASN A 605 12.23 9.64 -4.86
CA ASN A 605 12.76 10.89 -5.40
C ASN A 605 12.31 12.16 -4.68
N LYS A 606 11.40 12.04 -3.71
CA LYS A 606 10.91 13.13 -2.85
C LYS A 606 11.47 13.05 -1.43
N GLN A 607 12.02 11.91 -1.01
CA GLN A 607 12.65 11.77 0.29
C GLN A 607 13.87 12.68 0.41
N ASN A 608 14.01 13.37 1.56
CA ASN A 608 15.11 14.27 1.85
C ASN A 608 15.36 15.41 0.83
N GLU A 609 14.37 15.78 0.01
CA GLU A 609 14.46 16.97 -0.85
C GLU A 609 14.40 18.26 0.01
N PRO A 610 15.34 19.21 -0.18
CA PRO A 610 15.46 20.38 0.68
C PRO A 610 14.27 21.33 0.50
N VAL A 611 13.86 21.96 1.61
CA VAL A 611 12.80 22.97 1.61
C VAL A 611 13.41 24.33 1.92
N ALA A 612 13.22 25.28 1.00
CA ALA A 612 13.79 26.62 1.08
C ALA A 612 13.16 27.46 2.21
N PRO A 613 13.91 28.42 2.81
CA PRO A 613 13.37 29.35 3.80
C PRO A 613 12.18 30.14 3.24
N GLY A 614 11.21 30.43 4.09
CA GLY A 614 9.92 31.03 3.74
C GLY A 614 8.92 30.04 3.12
N ARG A 615 9.36 28.82 2.78
CA ARG A 615 8.52 27.75 2.21
C ARG A 615 7.68 28.21 1.02
N LEU A 616 8.33 28.92 0.10
CA LEU A 616 7.72 29.41 -1.13
C LEU A 616 8.31 28.70 -2.35
N ASN A 617 7.48 28.48 -3.36
CA ASN A 617 7.94 28.10 -4.69
C ASN A 617 8.55 29.30 -5.44
N ASP A 618 9.08 29.06 -6.64
CA ASP A 618 9.69 30.09 -7.49
C ASP A 618 8.74 31.26 -7.81
N ASN A 619 7.43 31.02 -7.77
CA ASN A 619 6.37 32.02 -7.99
C ASN A 619 5.94 32.75 -6.71
N GLN A 620 6.67 32.60 -5.60
CA GLN A 620 6.36 33.19 -4.29
C GLN A 620 5.03 32.71 -3.68
N GLN A 621 4.58 31.50 -4.04
CA GLN A 621 3.40 30.87 -3.45
C GLN A 621 3.81 29.85 -2.39
N PRO A 622 3.03 29.65 -1.31
CA PRO A 622 3.32 28.63 -0.30
C PRO A 622 3.48 27.24 -0.93
N LEU A 623 4.54 26.53 -0.53
CA LEU A 623 4.74 25.13 -0.88
C LEU A 623 3.62 24.27 -0.26
N GLU A 624 3.17 23.26 -0.98
CA GLU A 624 2.16 22.32 -0.52
C GLU A 624 2.36 20.93 -1.11
N GLY A 625 1.73 19.93 -0.50
CA GLY A 625 1.71 18.55 -1.00
C GLY A 625 3.10 17.98 -1.26
N THR A 626 3.34 17.55 -2.50
CA THR A 626 4.58 16.85 -2.90
C THR A 626 5.86 17.66 -2.70
N ASP A 627 5.77 18.99 -2.59
CA ASP A 627 6.93 19.86 -2.39
C ASP A 627 7.44 19.84 -0.93
N LEU A 628 6.63 19.32 -0.01
CA LEU A 628 6.94 19.23 1.42
C LEU A 628 7.27 17.79 1.86
N LEU A 629 7.26 16.81 0.95
CA LEU A 629 7.54 15.41 1.30
C LEU A 629 8.98 15.17 1.77
N GLY A 630 9.95 15.98 1.34
CA GLY A 630 11.34 15.87 1.79
C GLY A 630 11.53 16.12 3.30
N LEU A 631 10.56 16.77 3.95
CA LEU A 631 10.59 17.04 5.38
C LEU A 631 10.56 15.78 6.24
N TYR A 632 9.87 14.72 5.80
CA TYR A 632 9.65 13.49 6.57
C TYR A 632 10.86 12.55 6.60
N GLY A 633 11.85 12.78 5.73
CA GLY A 633 13.08 11.97 5.67
C GLY A 633 12.89 10.66 4.91
N ASN A 634 13.49 9.58 5.41
CA ASN A 634 13.30 8.23 4.85
C ASN A 634 11.94 7.67 5.28
N ASN A 635 11.46 6.68 4.54
CA ASN A 635 10.28 5.90 4.92
C ASN A 635 10.47 5.18 6.27
N SER A 636 9.35 4.89 6.94
CA SER A 636 9.31 4.66 8.38
C SER A 636 8.22 3.69 8.81
N LEU A 637 8.32 3.17 10.04
CA LEU A 637 7.34 2.32 10.70
C LEU A 637 6.88 3.00 11.99
N TRP A 638 5.56 3.05 12.18
CA TRP A 638 4.87 3.74 13.26
C TRP A 638 4.01 2.78 14.08
N PHE A 639 3.88 3.07 15.36
CA PHE A 639 3.00 2.41 16.32
C PHE A 639 1.89 3.36 16.73
N LEU A 640 0.64 2.90 16.64
CA LEU A 640 -0.56 3.67 16.94
C LEU A 640 -1.44 2.88 17.92
N PRO A 641 -1.42 3.23 19.22
CA PRO A 641 -2.37 2.67 20.17
C PRO A 641 -3.80 2.96 19.74
N THR A 642 -4.65 1.93 19.75
CA THR A 642 -6.07 2.07 19.35
C THR A 642 -6.97 2.47 20.52
N SER A 643 -6.42 2.56 21.74
CA SER A 643 -7.14 2.87 22.97
C SER A 643 -6.19 3.30 24.09
N GLY A 644 -6.75 3.64 25.27
CA GLY A 644 -5.99 4.15 26.41
C GLY A 644 -5.64 5.65 26.29
N GLU A 645 -4.78 6.14 27.19
CA GLU A 645 -4.36 7.55 27.24
C GLU A 645 -3.69 8.00 25.94
N TYR A 646 -2.96 7.10 25.28
CA TYR A 646 -2.27 7.35 24.02
C TYR A 646 -3.07 6.94 22.77
N GLY A 647 -4.36 6.61 22.93
CA GLY A 647 -5.22 6.21 21.82
C GLY A 647 -5.31 7.28 20.73
N GLY A 648 -5.04 6.89 19.48
CA GLY A 648 -5.06 7.78 18.31
C GLY A 648 -3.81 8.66 18.15
N GLN A 649 -2.75 8.42 18.93
CA GLN A 649 -1.43 9.01 18.72
C GLN A 649 -0.56 8.12 17.83
N ALA A 650 0.48 8.68 17.22
CA ALA A 650 1.44 7.95 16.41
C ALA A 650 2.86 8.10 16.96
N PHE A 651 3.56 6.97 17.14
CA PHE A 651 4.90 6.90 17.69
C PHE A 651 5.84 6.25 16.69
N LEU A 652 6.92 6.96 16.33
CA LEU A 652 7.90 6.47 15.38
C LEU A 652 8.70 5.31 15.98
N PHE A 653 8.61 4.13 15.38
CA PHE A 653 9.32 2.93 15.83
C PHE A 653 10.60 2.71 15.02
N ALA A 654 10.54 2.77 13.69
CA ALA A 654 11.71 2.56 12.84
C ALA A 654 11.79 3.55 11.67
N MET A 655 13.00 3.77 11.17
CA MET A 655 13.25 4.44 9.88
C MET A 655 14.10 3.53 9.00
N GLY A 656 13.74 3.42 7.73
CA GLY A 656 14.43 2.59 6.76
C GLY A 656 15.72 3.22 6.20
N PRO A 657 16.53 2.43 5.48
CA PRO A 657 17.69 2.92 4.72
C PRO A 657 17.35 3.97 3.66
N MET A 658 18.38 4.46 2.95
CA MET A 658 18.17 5.45 1.90
C MET A 658 17.35 4.90 0.73
N ASP A 659 16.47 5.76 0.21
CA ASP A 659 15.66 5.54 -0.99
C ASP A 659 14.89 4.21 -0.96
N CYS A 660 14.50 3.73 0.23
CA CYS A 660 13.65 2.55 0.39
C CYS A 660 12.23 2.95 0.79
N GLU A 661 11.35 1.97 0.76
CA GLU A 661 10.19 1.87 1.64
C GLU A 661 10.36 0.69 2.61
N LEU A 662 9.61 0.74 3.71
CA LEU A 662 9.42 -0.38 4.61
C LEU A 662 8.03 -0.93 4.34
N THR A 663 7.89 -2.25 4.28
CA THR A 663 6.66 -2.86 3.79
C THR A 663 6.41 -4.26 4.38
N GLY A 664 5.17 -4.73 4.33
CA GLY A 664 4.70 -6.00 4.88
C GLY A 664 5.06 -6.27 6.35
N PRO A 665 4.76 -5.40 7.34
CA PRO A 665 4.98 -5.76 8.74
C PRO A 665 4.17 -7.02 9.12
N PHE A 666 4.82 -8.06 9.64
CA PHE A 666 4.13 -9.30 10.06
C PHE A 666 4.66 -9.84 11.39
N PHE A 667 3.80 -9.98 12.40
CA PHE A 667 4.18 -10.52 13.71
C PHE A 667 4.17 -12.05 13.75
N THR A 668 5.16 -12.63 14.43
CA THR A 668 5.06 -14.05 14.83
C THR A 668 3.90 -14.25 15.82
N PRO A 669 3.29 -15.45 15.90
CA PRO A 669 2.17 -15.71 16.81
C PRO A 669 2.48 -15.41 18.29
N ASP A 670 3.73 -15.58 18.71
CA ASP A 670 4.20 -15.30 20.07
C ASP A 670 4.54 -13.82 20.31
N GLN A 671 4.48 -12.97 19.28
CA GLN A 671 4.72 -11.52 19.29
C GLN A 671 6.17 -11.14 19.65
N LYS A 672 7.12 -12.06 19.56
CA LYS A 672 8.54 -11.81 19.85
C LYS A 672 9.32 -11.30 18.63
N THR A 673 8.78 -11.48 17.43
CA THR A 673 9.42 -11.07 16.19
C THR A 673 8.42 -10.35 15.29
N LEU A 674 8.89 -9.27 14.68
CA LEU A 674 8.22 -8.58 13.58
C LEU A 674 9.07 -8.80 12.33
N PHE A 675 8.55 -9.53 11.36
CA PHE A 675 9.14 -9.58 10.02
C PHE A 675 8.76 -8.31 9.27
N ILE A 676 9.70 -7.78 8.49
CA ILE A 676 9.46 -6.61 7.64
C ILE A 676 10.35 -6.66 6.41
N ALA A 677 9.79 -6.24 5.29
CA ALA A 677 10.49 -6.09 4.03
C ALA A 677 11.10 -4.68 3.91
N VAL A 678 12.33 -4.61 3.42
CA VAL A 678 12.96 -3.38 2.96
C VAL A 678 13.04 -3.48 1.44
N GLN A 679 12.13 -2.79 0.74
CA GLN A 679 11.79 -3.09 -0.65
C GLN A 679 12.91 -2.72 -1.62
N HIS A 680 13.21 -1.43 -1.80
CA HIS A 680 14.06 -0.96 -2.91
C HIS A 680 15.18 0.00 -2.46
N PRO A 681 16.05 -0.35 -1.50
CA PRO A 681 17.10 0.54 -1.02
C PRO A 681 17.98 1.05 -2.17
N GLY A 682 18.24 2.36 -2.16
CA GLY A 682 19.00 3.04 -3.20
C GLY A 682 18.26 3.18 -4.54
N GLU A 683 16.94 3.06 -4.61
CA GLU A 683 16.22 3.15 -5.88
C GLU A 683 16.59 4.38 -6.71
N TYR A 684 16.60 5.56 -6.07
CA TYR A 684 16.78 6.83 -6.75
C TYR A 684 18.26 7.20 -6.95
N ASN A 685 19.04 7.25 -5.85
CA ASN A 685 20.45 7.64 -5.87
C ASN A 685 21.42 6.47 -6.08
N ARG A 686 20.91 5.24 -6.19
CA ARG A 686 21.65 4.00 -6.50
C ARG A 686 22.68 3.63 -5.43
N THR A 687 23.71 2.90 -5.85
CA THR A 687 24.83 2.51 -4.99
C THR A 687 25.53 3.74 -4.42
N ARG A 688 25.57 3.86 -3.09
CA ARG A 688 26.35 4.92 -2.42
C ARG A 688 27.83 4.73 -2.68
N LYS A 689 28.45 5.71 -3.33
CA LYS A 689 29.87 5.66 -3.69
C LYS A 689 30.73 6.25 -2.57
N ASP A 690 31.74 5.50 -2.13
CA ASP A 690 32.75 5.94 -1.16
C ASP A 690 32.17 6.58 0.12
N ARG A 691 31.00 6.08 0.58
CA ARG A 691 30.23 6.62 1.71
C ARG A 691 29.85 8.11 1.57
N ALA A 692 29.67 8.60 0.36
CA ALA A 692 29.32 9.99 0.07
C ALA A 692 28.10 10.48 0.88
N THR A 693 28.18 11.73 1.34
CA THR A 693 27.12 12.48 2.04
C THR A 693 27.03 13.90 1.49
N LYS A 694 25.88 14.56 1.70
CA LYS A 694 25.65 15.98 1.42
C LYS A 694 25.07 16.67 2.66
N THR A 695 25.46 17.92 2.89
CA THR A 695 24.79 18.80 3.85
C THR A 695 23.67 19.55 3.16
N LEU A 696 22.44 19.43 3.67
CA LEU A 696 21.23 20.06 3.13
C LEU A 696 20.53 20.90 4.21
N GLN A 697 19.72 21.87 3.77
CA GLN A 697 18.97 22.78 4.65
C GLN A 697 17.48 22.63 4.42
N PHE A 698 16.69 22.65 5.50
CA PHE A 698 15.24 22.45 5.47
C PHE A 698 14.55 23.48 6.34
N ALA A 699 13.61 24.23 5.76
CA ALA A 699 12.68 25.06 6.51
C ALA A 699 11.57 24.19 7.11
N LEU A 700 11.69 23.90 8.40
CA LEU A 700 10.71 23.14 9.17
C LEU A 700 9.78 24.09 9.92
N GLN A 701 8.67 23.55 10.44
CA GLN A 701 7.83 24.24 11.41
C GLN A 701 7.96 23.57 12.78
N THR A 702 7.94 24.38 13.84
CA THR A 702 7.69 23.90 15.20
C THR A 702 6.28 23.33 15.31
N THR A 703 5.97 22.64 16.40
CA THR A 703 4.61 22.13 16.66
C THR A 703 3.55 23.25 16.75
N GLN A 704 3.97 24.50 16.94
CA GLN A 704 3.11 25.69 16.95
C GLN A 704 3.15 26.50 15.64
N GLY A 705 3.89 26.04 14.62
CA GLY A 705 3.92 26.65 13.29
C GLY A 705 4.99 27.72 13.05
N GLU A 706 5.92 27.95 13.97
CA GLU A 706 7.06 28.86 13.72
C GLU A 706 8.10 28.18 12.85
N GLU A 707 8.55 28.88 11.81
CA GLU A 707 9.58 28.37 10.91
C GLU A 707 10.97 28.41 11.56
N PHE A 708 11.76 27.36 11.36
CA PHE A 708 13.19 27.35 11.66
C PHE A 708 13.96 26.51 10.65
N MET A 709 15.27 26.73 10.58
CA MET A 709 16.15 25.98 9.68
C MET A 709 16.75 24.77 10.40
N GLN A 710 16.61 23.60 9.78
CA GLN A 710 17.32 22.38 10.14
C GLN A 710 18.42 22.09 9.13
N THR A 711 19.62 21.81 9.63
CA THR A 711 20.74 21.27 8.84
C THR A 711 20.73 19.75 8.87
N ARG A 712 20.67 19.09 7.71
CA ARG A 712 20.79 17.62 7.62
C ARG A 712 22.11 17.18 6.99
N GLN A 713 22.68 16.11 7.51
CA GLN A 713 23.65 15.29 6.78
C GLN A 713 22.91 14.11 6.14
N VAL A 714 22.98 13.99 4.82
CA VAL A 714 22.21 13.02 4.03
C VAL A 714 23.16 12.16 3.18
N PRO A 715 23.16 10.83 3.34
CA PRO A 715 23.85 9.92 2.43
C PRO A 715 23.38 10.07 0.97
N VAL A 716 24.27 9.82 0.01
CA VAL A 716 23.93 9.87 -1.42
C VAL A 716 23.90 8.44 -1.98
N GLY A 717 22.71 7.85 -2.02
CA GLY A 717 22.50 6.43 -2.37
C GLY A 717 22.50 5.53 -1.14
N SER A 718 22.40 4.23 -1.38
CA SER A 718 22.45 3.20 -0.33
C SER A 718 23.58 2.18 -0.56
N ASN A 719 24.14 1.67 0.55
CA ASN A 719 24.94 0.44 0.59
C ASN A 719 24.27 -0.67 1.41
N TRP A 720 23.00 -0.49 1.82
CA TRP A 720 22.29 -1.45 2.64
C TRP A 720 21.87 -2.69 1.82
N PRO A 721 22.00 -3.92 2.33
CA PRO A 721 22.34 -4.31 3.72
C PRO A 721 23.83 -4.57 3.98
N GLY A 722 24.70 -4.44 2.96
CA GLY A 722 26.13 -4.78 3.07
C GLY A 722 26.92 -3.79 3.94
N LYS A 723 26.58 -2.50 3.86
CA LYS A 723 27.12 -1.37 4.66
C LYS A 723 28.61 -1.06 4.43
N GLU A 724 29.31 -1.82 3.58
CA GLU A 724 30.66 -1.47 3.17
C GLU A 724 30.63 -0.45 2.02
N PRO A 725 31.66 0.41 1.88
CA PRO A 725 31.71 1.38 0.80
C PRO A 725 31.57 0.71 -0.57
N ASN A 726 30.66 1.23 -1.39
CA ASN A 726 30.37 0.73 -2.74
C ASN A 726 29.68 -0.65 -2.81
N ASP A 727 29.24 -1.22 -1.69
CA ASP A 727 28.37 -2.40 -1.73
C ASP A 727 27.09 -2.07 -2.50
N PRO A 728 26.66 -2.92 -3.45
CA PRO A 728 25.43 -2.70 -4.18
C PRO A 728 24.26 -2.87 -3.21
N PRO A 729 23.29 -1.94 -3.20
CA PRO A 729 22.14 -2.08 -2.32
C PRO A 729 21.26 -3.24 -2.78
N LYS A 730 20.61 -3.90 -1.82
CA LYS A 730 19.79 -5.09 -2.09
C LYS A 730 18.48 -5.08 -1.32
N PRO A 731 17.33 -5.20 -2.02
CA PRO A 731 16.06 -5.60 -1.42
C PRO A 731 16.26 -6.78 -0.46
N SER A 732 15.80 -6.66 0.78
CA SER A 732 15.97 -7.73 1.76
C SER A 732 14.81 -7.82 2.75
N LEU A 733 14.63 -9.02 3.29
CA LEU A 733 13.68 -9.33 4.35
C LEU A 733 14.43 -9.43 5.69
N VAL A 734 13.89 -8.82 6.74
CA VAL A 734 14.50 -8.83 8.08
C VAL A 734 13.53 -9.30 9.17
N ALA A 735 14.07 -9.77 10.28
CA ALA A 735 13.34 -10.01 11.53
C ALA A 735 13.79 -9.00 12.58
N ILE A 736 12.88 -8.15 13.05
CA ILE A 736 13.07 -7.26 14.19
C ILE A 736 12.67 -7.99 15.47
N ARG A 737 13.49 -7.86 16.52
CA ARG A 737 13.24 -8.45 17.85
C ARG A 737 13.84 -7.59 18.96
N ARG A 738 13.38 -7.80 20.19
CA ARG A 738 14.07 -7.29 21.38
C ARG A 738 15.35 -8.08 21.63
N ILE A 739 16.40 -7.40 22.07
CA ILE A 739 17.68 -8.03 22.46
C ILE A 739 17.48 -9.02 23.61
N ASN A 740 16.55 -8.73 24.53
CA ASN A 740 16.22 -9.58 25.67
C ASN A 740 15.21 -10.72 25.34
N SER A 741 14.82 -10.88 24.06
CA SER A 741 13.88 -11.91 23.59
C SER A 741 12.46 -11.86 24.19
N GLN A 742 12.07 -10.73 24.79
CA GLN A 742 10.67 -10.49 25.19
C GLN A 742 9.80 -10.13 23.98
N GLN A 743 8.48 -10.11 24.20
CA GLN A 743 7.52 -9.65 23.20
C GLN A 743 7.80 -8.20 22.81
N ILE A 744 7.56 -7.85 21.54
CA ILE A 744 7.74 -6.48 21.04
C ILE A 744 6.81 -5.53 21.79
N VAL A 745 5.56 -5.93 21.97
CA VAL A 745 4.60 -5.32 22.90
C VAL A 745 4.18 -6.39 23.89
N GLU A 746 4.38 -6.14 25.18
CA GLU A 746 3.96 -7.09 26.22
C GLU A 746 2.44 -7.21 26.22
N LYS A 747 1.92 -8.44 26.13
CA LYS A 747 0.53 -8.70 26.48
C LYS A 747 0.33 -8.35 27.96
N PRO A 748 -0.69 -7.58 28.34
CA PRO A 748 -1.07 -7.49 29.75
C PRO A 748 -1.23 -8.92 30.27
N ASN A 749 -0.62 -9.24 31.41
CA ASN A 749 -0.75 -10.58 32.01
C ASN A 749 -2.22 -11.00 31.98
N PRO A 750 -2.55 -12.19 31.42
CA PRO A 750 -3.92 -12.69 31.49
C PRO A 750 -4.26 -12.86 32.97
N LEU A 751 -5.16 -12.02 33.47
CA LEU A 751 -5.77 -12.17 34.80
C LEU A 751 -6.84 -13.26 34.76
#